data_AF-A0A7C3ETR0-F1
#
_entry.id   AF-A0A7C3ETR0-F1
#
_cell.length_a   1.000
_cell.length_b   1.000
_cell.length_c   1.000
_cell.angle_alpha   90.00
_cell.angle_beta   90.00
_cell.angle_gamma   90.00
#
_symmetry.space_group_name_H-M   'P 1'
#
loop_
_entity.id
_entity.type
_entity.pdbx_description
1 polymer ?
#
loop_
_entity_poly.entity_id
_entity_poly.type
_entity_poly.pdbx_seq_one_letter_code
_entity_poly.pdbx_strand_id
1 'polypeptide(L)'
;MRGTRGAAQTIATVLLSVGALRGWAGPPEQFRVWGTVAPDLPPPPKGWTELPPQPTGPIALRPTADEARRSYVVFARDPLLPVSPASPPFPSERVTELVAFAARGEYEPLSFGIYALEPLKGVSVQVSELRSDRGDLVPADHVDVRVVRCLRVPVDAKARTCRLAPYILEKRPAFDVAKGATAQVWLTLKVPDGAQGGDYGGTITIKAEGREAMQLKLSLHVFPFALPPAPVELAMFYPRPAEDDAMLLKELTDMREHGLNAFETPIGAEIVTRDQTFGDDDVAATRARCKRMMAAATKVFGKWQFPLTFEAGHQIAYYWDKERNWFVHWPHSAKIDGDLCKAIDVIREEAKAGGWPPLRAYLMDEAGAHNLLDEAVYYYGLVKKRYPEITTWTDIGGGIAMGNDEIGQLSDVVDFLSTNRFTPEIAAALVARKKPFGVYNGAGHTLPGPRYFFGFYGLKTGASQIAQWVYRFGDGGLRGLREDDEGYTYASPDGPLPTLCWEAVREGVDDYRYAHLLRQLCSLARESSATPTNDALKAAEQSLTAILSQIDWRFQALAGGERTPPPHPSMLRKWRRQVAAHIPTLLSLLRPGLRPPVPPVSPFDFEWAAVGQEEIRYGSELLPLSDFEAALKPWQVQPWNGKGTGALDTAEHHSGKQSARVEIPADSSTQATTVLVWPSWAGGGLSLSLAADRIYEFSAWVKWKGRSVPPSIRIALPEGAARATREGQDKPAADGWTRLWTRVEMNFPAAPKYLAVWVQGPGTVWVDDLSLREVIPQPLNVSLDQASYDDEDRVGFAAISVAKTISPASVRFSLGQAQLTAPFEVRADAAPPTQTGLLLLAPASLRQCQVAFDPSRLAPGQHEAKVELLDAAGNGIGAKSVVLTRLRTSAP
;
A
#
# COMPACT_ATOMS: atom_id res chain seq x y z
N MET A 1 52.73 5.86 -9.11
CA MET A 1 53.00 7.21 -9.68
C MET A 1 52.28 7.31 -11.02
N ARG A 2 51.42 8.32 -11.17
CA ARG A 2 50.65 8.79 -12.36
C ARG A 2 49.72 7.77 -13.05
N GLY A 3 48.41 8.05 -13.06
CA GLY A 3 47.56 7.52 -14.13
C GLY A 3 46.04 7.40 -14.00
N THR A 4 45.33 7.88 -12.97
CA THR A 4 43.84 7.89 -12.98
C THR A 4 43.28 9.15 -12.31
N ARG A 5 43.04 10.19 -13.11
CA ARG A 5 42.16 11.32 -12.78
C ARG A 5 41.08 11.36 -13.83
N GLY A 6 39.85 11.00 -13.46
CA GLY A 6 38.70 11.04 -14.36
C GLY A 6 37.45 10.41 -13.76
N ALA A 7 36.96 10.95 -12.63
CA ALA A 7 35.57 10.83 -12.14
C ALA A 7 35.46 11.52 -10.77
N ALA A 8 35.65 12.84 -10.72
CA ALA A 8 35.45 13.63 -9.50
C ALA A 8 35.08 15.07 -9.86
N GLN A 9 33.86 15.26 -10.37
CA GLN A 9 33.15 16.53 -10.48
C GLN A 9 31.65 16.21 -10.29
N THR A 10 30.78 16.89 -9.56
CA THR A 10 30.81 17.88 -8.47
C THR A 10 29.36 17.89 -7.95
N ILE A 11 29.05 17.36 -6.76
CA ILE A 11 27.71 17.57 -6.10
C ILE A 11 27.80 18.68 -5.03
N ALA A 12 29.00 19.19 -4.75
CA ALA A 12 29.21 20.34 -3.85
C ALA A 12 28.57 21.65 -4.37
N THR A 13 28.08 21.68 -5.60
CA THR A 13 27.37 22.81 -6.21
C THR A 13 25.85 22.75 -5.96
N VAL A 14 25.28 21.60 -5.57
CA VAL A 14 23.82 21.44 -5.40
C VAL A 14 23.32 21.91 -4.02
N LEU A 15 24.20 22.02 -3.02
CA LEU A 15 23.81 22.51 -1.70
C LEU A 15 24.08 24.01 -1.47
N LEU A 16 24.94 24.67 -2.26
CA LEU A 16 25.32 26.07 -2.02
C LEU A 16 25.59 26.98 -3.25
N SER A 17 25.38 26.57 -4.51
CA SER A 17 25.44 27.53 -5.64
C SER A 17 24.89 27.02 -6.98
N VAL A 18 23.61 27.28 -7.27
CA VAL A 18 23.18 27.80 -8.59
C VAL A 18 22.14 28.91 -8.35
N GLY A 19 22.60 29.98 -7.71
CA GLY A 19 22.07 31.31 -7.94
C GLY A 19 22.82 31.90 -9.13
N ALA A 20 22.37 31.59 -10.34
CA ALA A 20 22.82 32.26 -11.55
C ALA A 20 21.62 32.43 -12.49
N LEU A 21 20.85 33.50 -12.25
CA LEU A 21 20.17 34.33 -13.25
C LEU A 21 19.62 33.61 -14.51
N ARG A 22 18.91 32.49 -14.35
CA ARG A 22 17.80 32.19 -15.25
C ARG A 22 16.59 32.83 -14.60
N GLY A 23 16.15 33.96 -15.15
CA GLY A 23 14.85 34.53 -14.80
C GLY A 23 13.81 33.43 -14.82
N TRP A 24 12.94 33.42 -13.82
CA TRP A 24 11.85 32.47 -13.67
C TRP A 24 10.92 32.61 -14.88
N ALA A 25 11.25 31.93 -15.97
CA ALA A 25 10.56 32.07 -17.23
C ALA A 25 9.47 31.01 -17.31
N GLY A 26 8.33 31.31 -16.68
CA GLY A 26 7.08 30.58 -16.83
C GLY A 26 6.85 29.46 -15.81
N PRO A 27 5.70 28.78 -15.93
CA PRO A 27 5.23 27.82 -14.94
C PRO A 27 6.12 26.55 -14.87
N PRO A 28 6.14 25.87 -13.70
CA PRO A 28 6.76 24.56 -13.51
C PRO A 28 6.48 23.58 -14.64
N GLU A 29 7.46 22.72 -14.95
CA GLU A 29 7.36 21.77 -16.08
C GLU A 29 6.15 20.85 -15.98
N GLN A 30 5.86 20.35 -14.77
CA GLN A 30 4.66 19.57 -14.49
C GLN A 30 3.37 20.25 -14.99
N PHE A 31 3.21 21.54 -14.73
CA PHE A 31 1.99 22.27 -15.06
C PHE A 31 1.86 22.52 -16.57
N ARG A 32 2.97 22.43 -17.31
CA ARG A 32 3.01 22.57 -18.78
C ARG A 32 2.67 21.26 -19.50
N VAL A 33 2.88 20.11 -18.86
CA VAL A 33 2.61 18.79 -19.46
C VAL A 33 1.23 18.25 -19.13
N TRP A 34 0.62 18.68 -18.02
CA TRP A 34 -0.71 18.25 -17.64
C TRP A 34 -1.81 18.71 -18.60
N GLY A 35 -2.79 17.83 -18.80
CA GLY A 35 -4.01 18.16 -19.52
C GLY A 35 -4.89 19.16 -18.75
N THR A 36 -5.87 19.74 -19.45
CA THR A 36 -6.77 20.76 -18.89
C THR A 36 -8.11 20.19 -18.42
N VAL A 37 -8.88 19.55 -19.29
CA VAL A 37 -10.23 19.05 -18.98
C VAL A 37 -10.45 17.65 -19.50
N ALA A 38 -11.16 16.82 -18.74
CA ALA A 38 -11.54 15.49 -19.22
C ALA A 38 -12.70 15.60 -20.23
N PRO A 39 -12.85 14.64 -21.16
CA PRO A 39 -14.03 14.52 -22.00
C PRO A 39 -15.34 14.49 -21.20
N ASP A 40 -16.46 14.77 -21.85
CA ASP A 40 -17.78 14.72 -21.19
C ASP A 40 -18.06 13.33 -20.61
N LEU A 41 -18.67 13.30 -19.42
CA LEU A 41 -18.93 12.05 -18.72
C LEU A 41 -20.21 11.45 -19.31
N PRO A 42 -20.15 10.29 -19.98
CA PRO A 42 -21.32 9.68 -20.58
C PRO A 42 -22.31 9.21 -19.49
N PRO A 43 -23.59 8.99 -19.82
CA PRO A 43 -24.57 8.47 -18.87
C PRO A 43 -24.15 7.10 -18.30
N PRO A 44 -24.74 6.66 -17.16
CA PRO A 44 -24.52 5.32 -16.65
C PRO A 44 -24.77 4.27 -17.75
N PRO A 45 -23.96 3.19 -17.82
CA PRO A 45 -24.17 2.14 -18.81
C PRO A 45 -25.56 1.52 -18.70
N LYS A 46 -26.07 0.98 -19.81
CA LYS A 46 -27.42 0.41 -19.87
C LYS A 46 -27.63 -0.64 -18.78
N GLY A 47 -28.68 -0.46 -17.98
CA GLY A 47 -29.03 -1.37 -16.89
C GLY A 47 -28.28 -1.13 -15.57
N TRP A 48 -27.48 -0.06 -15.49
CA TRP A 48 -26.91 0.41 -14.24
C TRP A 48 -27.76 1.51 -13.62
N THR A 49 -27.88 1.49 -12.29
CA THR A 49 -28.57 2.51 -11.51
C THR A 49 -27.55 3.36 -10.78
N GLU A 50 -27.60 4.68 -10.98
CA GLU A 50 -26.82 5.63 -10.19
C GLU A 50 -27.53 5.88 -8.86
N LEU A 51 -26.85 5.57 -7.76
CA LEU A 51 -27.36 5.80 -6.41
C LEU A 51 -27.29 7.29 -6.07
N PRO A 52 -28.22 7.81 -5.25
CA PRO A 52 -28.17 9.19 -4.80
C PRO A 52 -26.86 9.47 -4.04
N PRO A 53 -26.33 10.70 -4.12
CA PRO A 53 -25.15 11.09 -3.36
C PRO A 53 -25.36 10.88 -1.85
N GLN A 54 -24.37 10.29 -1.18
CA GLN A 54 -24.40 10.11 0.27
C GLN A 54 -23.82 11.36 0.96
N PRO A 55 -24.57 12.03 1.86
CA PRO A 55 -24.05 13.15 2.61
C PRO A 55 -22.91 12.74 3.53
N THR A 56 -21.79 13.47 3.50
CA THR A 56 -20.61 13.21 4.35
C THR A 56 -20.41 14.26 5.45
N GLY A 57 -21.46 14.98 5.83
CA GLY A 57 -21.40 16.08 6.79
C GLY A 57 -22.72 16.29 7.53
N PRO A 58 -22.83 17.32 8.39
CA PRO A 58 -24.02 17.52 9.22
C PRO A 58 -25.23 17.92 8.38
N ILE A 59 -26.41 17.44 8.79
CA ILE A 59 -27.68 17.66 8.07
C ILE A 59 -28.13 19.12 8.08
N ALA A 60 -27.69 19.91 9.07
CA ALA A 60 -28.11 21.31 9.25
C ALA A 60 -26.93 22.25 9.46
N LEU A 61 -26.45 22.86 8.38
CA LEU A 61 -25.52 23.99 8.42
C LEU A 61 -26.27 25.28 8.79
N ARG A 62 -25.79 26.03 9.79
CA ARG A 62 -26.25 27.40 10.06
C ARG A 62 -25.25 28.40 9.47
N PRO A 63 -25.62 29.17 8.43
CA PRO A 63 -24.74 30.18 7.86
C PRO A 63 -24.51 31.36 8.82
N THR A 64 -23.31 31.93 8.79
CA THR A 64 -23.05 33.26 9.39
C THR A 64 -23.71 34.37 8.56
N ALA A 65 -23.78 35.60 9.10
CA ALA A 65 -24.31 36.75 8.36
C ALA A 65 -23.53 37.00 7.06
N ASP A 66 -22.20 36.87 7.10
CA ASP A 66 -21.35 37.06 5.93
C ASP A 66 -21.52 35.94 4.90
N GLU A 67 -21.71 34.71 5.36
CA GLU A 67 -22.01 33.55 4.50
C GLU A 67 -23.34 33.70 3.80
N ALA A 68 -24.37 34.18 4.50
CA ALA A 68 -25.68 34.46 3.91
C ALA A 68 -25.57 35.54 2.82
N ARG A 69 -24.83 36.63 3.07
CA ARG A 69 -24.61 37.72 2.10
C ARG A 69 -23.90 37.23 0.83
N ARG A 70 -22.80 36.49 0.97
CA ARG A 70 -22.07 35.95 -0.20
C ARG A 70 -22.74 34.73 -0.83
N SER A 71 -23.65 34.08 -0.11
CA SER A 71 -24.40 32.87 -0.51
C SER A 71 -23.56 31.60 -0.68
N TYR A 72 -22.41 31.51 -0.01
CA TYR A 72 -21.58 30.30 0.04
C TYR A 72 -20.70 30.24 1.28
N VAL A 73 -20.30 29.03 1.65
CA VAL A 73 -19.38 28.73 2.75
C VAL A 73 -18.10 28.15 2.19
N VAL A 74 -16.95 28.61 2.70
CA VAL A 74 -15.62 28.08 2.36
C VAL A 74 -15.12 27.28 3.56
N PHE A 75 -14.62 26.09 3.27
CA PHE A 75 -14.15 25.16 4.29
C PHE A 75 -12.96 24.35 3.78
N ALA A 76 -12.19 23.75 4.67
CA ALA A 76 -11.08 22.89 4.26
C ALA A 76 -11.10 21.56 5.02
N ARG A 77 -10.68 20.51 4.30
CA ARG A 77 -10.33 19.20 4.82
C ARG A 77 -8.87 18.93 4.47
N ASP A 78 -8.30 17.84 4.97
CA ASP A 78 -7.06 17.37 4.35
C ASP A 78 -7.32 17.10 2.85
N PRO A 79 -6.42 17.50 1.94
CA PRO A 79 -6.61 17.33 0.50
C PRO A 79 -6.91 15.88 0.09
N LEU A 80 -6.34 14.90 0.81
CA LEU A 80 -6.53 13.47 0.51
C LEU A 80 -7.75 12.86 1.22
N LEU A 81 -8.74 13.70 1.58
CA LEU A 81 -10.06 13.25 2.00
C LEU A 81 -11.12 13.49 0.92
N PRO A 82 -12.11 12.59 0.79
CA PRO A 82 -13.14 12.75 -0.22
C PRO A 82 -14.02 13.96 0.09
N VAL A 83 -14.15 14.86 -0.89
CA VAL A 83 -15.15 15.91 -0.93
C VAL A 83 -15.98 15.71 -2.19
N SER A 84 -17.21 15.25 -2.00
CA SER A 84 -18.18 15.08 -3.08
C SER A 84 -19.12 16.29 -3.18
N PRO A 85 -19.89 16.41 -4.27
CA PRO A 85 -20.95 17.41 -4.36
C PRO A 85 -21.94 17.38 -3.21
N ALA A 86 -22.13 16.25 -2.53
CA ALA A 86 -23.03 16.14 -1.37
C ALA A 86 -22.33 16.30 -0.02
N SER A 87 -21.16 16.94 0.03
CA SER A 87 -20.40 17.14 1.26
C SER A 87 -20.65 18.52 1.87
N PRO A 88 -21.63 18.71 2.78
CA PRO A 88 -21.74 19.97 3.51
C PRO A 88 -20.59 20.11 4.52
N PRO A 89 -20.16 21.35 4.83
CA PRO A 89 -19.11 21.60 5.80
C PRO A 89 -19.56 21.38 7.24
N PHE A 90 -18.66 20.87 8.07
CA PHE A 90 -18.82 20.96 9.53
C PHE A 90 -18.51 22.38 10.02
N PRO A 91 -19.06 22.80 11.17
CA PRO A 91 -18.74 24.11 11.73
C PRO A 91 -17.26 24.40 11.93
N SER A 92 -16.49 23.40 12.39
CA SER A 92 -15.04 23.48 12.59
C SER A 92 -14.21 23.38 11.31
N GLU A 93 -14.81 23.09 10.16
CA GLU A 93 -14.08 23.06 8.87
C GLU A 93 -14.02 24.44 8.20
N ARG A 94 -14.74 25.44 8.71
CA ARG A 94 -14.69 26.81 8.17
C ARG A 94 -13.29 27.37 8.31
N VAL A 95 -12.73 27.88 7.22
CA VAL A 95 -11.37 28.42 7.20
C VAL A 95 -11.32 29.85 6.66
N THR A 96 -10.38 30.61 7.21
CA THR A 96 -9.95 31.92 6.70
C THR A 96 -8.49 31.90 6.21
N GLU A 97 -7.80 30.77 6.39
CA GLU A 97 -6.41 30.57 6.00
C GLU A 97 -6.17 29.12 5.56
N LEU A 98 -5.33 28.93 4.54
CA LEU A 98 -4.70 27.66 4.20
C LEU A 98 -3.21 27.74 4.53
N VAL A 99 -2.69 26.70 5.17
CA VAL A 99 -1.29 26.64 5.63
C VAL A 99 -0.62 25.43 5.00
N ALA A 100 0.57 25.66 4.45
CA ALA A 100 1.47 24.65 3.89
C ALA A 100 2.88 24.83 4.44
N PHE A 101 3.66 23.75 4.43
CA PHE A 101 5.10 23.80 4.51
C PHE A 101 5.69 22.95 3.39
N ALA A 102 6.87 23.31 2.89
CA ALA A 102 7.53 22.55 1.84
C ALA A 102 9.05 22.84 1.82
N ALA A 103 9.82 21.88 1.34
CA ALA A 103 11.23 22.03 1.03
C ALA A 103 11.42 22.79 -0.29
N ARG A 104 12.63 23.29 -0.51
CA ARG A 104 13.00 23.88 -1.80
C ARG A 104 12.82 22.82 -2.89
N GLY A 105 12.14 23.22 -3.95
CA GLY A 105 11.89 22.36 -5.08
C GLY A 105 10.75 21.35 -4.91
N GLU A 106 10.06 21.31 -3.77
CA GLU A 106 8.93 20.41 -3.52
C GLU A 106 7.61 20.93 -4.13
N TYR A 107 6.72 20.01 -4.49
CA TYR A 107 5.32 20.30 -4.78
C TYR A 107 4.47 19.97 -3.55
N GLU A 108 3.63 20.88 -3.08
CA GLU A 108 2.76 20.65 -1.92
C GLU A 108 1.28 20.88 -2.31
N PRO A 109 0.38 19.93 -2.02
CA PRO A 109 -1.03 20.08 -2.31
C PRO A 109 -1.80 20.80 -1.18
N LEU A 110 -2.72 21.65 -1.60
CA LEU A 110 -3.70 22.33 -0.76
C LEU A 110 -5.09 22.15 -1.37
N SER A 111 -6.12 22.17 -0.53
CA SER A 111 -7.49 22.04 -1.03
C SER A 111 -8.49 22.74 -0.11
N PHE A 112 -9.58 23.22 -0.71
CA PHE A 112 -10.72 23.76 0.01
C PHE A 112 -12.03 23.47 -0.75
N GLY A 113 -13.14 23.41 -0.03
CA GLY A 113 -14.48 23.28 -0.58
C GLY A 113 -15.22 24.62 -0.62
N ILE A 114 -16.05 24.80 -1.65
CA ILE A 114 -17.03 25.88 -1.77
C ILE A 114 -18.42 25.24 -1.72
N TYR A 115 -19.12 25.40 -0.60
CA TYR A 115 -20.50 24.93 -0.41
C TYR A 115 -21.49 26.04 -0.72
N ALA A 116 -22.36 25.81 -1.70
CA ALA A 116 -23.29 26.81 -2.21
C ALA A 116 -24.61 26.85 -1.40
N LEU A 117 -24.93 28.02 -0.83
CA LEU A 117 -26.22 28.25 -0.16
C LEU A 117 -27.33 28.61 -1.18
N GLU A 118 -26.93 29.27 -2.27
CA GLU A 118 -27.73 29.50 -3.47
C GLU A 118 -26.90 29.12 -4.71
N PRO A 119 -27.51 28.92 -5.88
CA PRO A 119 -26.75 28.59 -7.09
C PRO A 119 -25.65 29.64 -7.36
N LEU A 120 -24.44 29.16 -7.61
CA LEU A 120 -23.27 29.97 -7.96
C LEU A 120 -22.94 29.76 -9.44
N LYS A 121 -22.75 30.86 -10.16
CA LYS A 121 -22.41 30.89 -11.58
C LYS A 121 -21.04 31.54 -11.79
N GLY A 122 -20.27 31.00 -12.73
CA GLY A 122 -18.99 31.59 -13.13
C GLY A 122 -18.00 31.70 -11.96
N VAL A 123 -17.97 30.70 -11.07
CA VAL A 123 -17.04 30.68 -9.94
C VAL A 123 -15.62 30.63 -10.47
N SER A 124 -14.79 31.60 -10.08
CA SER A 124 -13.37 31.68 -10.44
C SER A 124 -12.52 31.80 -9.18
N VAL A 125 -11.33 31.19 -9.23
CA VAL A 125 -10.36 31.18 -8.13
C VAL A 125 -9.03 31.67 -8.67
N GLN A 126 -8.47 32.67 -8.00
CA GLN A 126 -7.19 33.29 -8.36
C GLN A 126 -6.27 33.31 -7.14
N VAL A 127 -5.00 33.00 -7.34
CA VAL A 127 -3.97 33.02 -6.28
C VAL A 127 -3.02 34.16 -6.59
N SER A 128 -2.70 34.96 -5.59
CA SER A 128 -1.64 35.98 -5.71
C SER A 128 -0.27 35.31 -5.77
N GLU A 129 0.75 36.10 -6.10
CA GLU A 129 2.11 35.74 -5.69
C GLU A 129 2.20 35.64 -4.16
N LEU A 130 3.13 34.83 -3.65
CA LEU A 130 3.41 34.76 -2.22
C LEU A 130 4.71 35.50 -1.92
N ARG A 131 4.74 36.32 -0.88
CA ARG A 131 5.88 37.16 -0.51
C ARG A 131 6.32 36.90 0.92
N SER A 132 7.62 36.86 1.16
CA SER A 132 8.18 36.93 2.52
C SER A 132 8.30 38.38 2.97
N ASP A 133 8.46 38.61 4.28
CA ASP A 133 8.72 39.94 4.84
C ASP A 133 10.03 40.56 4.33
N ARG A 134 10.95 39.74 3.80
CA ARG A 134 12.21 40.18 3.18
C ARG A 134 12.05 40.54 1.70
N GLY A 135 10.88 40.33 1.11
CA GLY A 135 10.61 40.54 -0.30
C GLY A 135 10.97 39.36 -1.21
N ASP A 136 11.31 38.19 -0.64
CA ASP A 136 11.46 36.96 -1.43
C ASP A 136 10.11 36.58 -2.05
N LEU A 137 10.12 35.94 -3.21
CA LEU A 137 8.92 35.73 -4.03
C LEU A 137 8.72 34.25 -4.37
N VAL A 138 7.48 33.78 -4.29
CA VAL A 138 6.99 32.61 -5.02
C VAL A 138 5.95 33.10 -6.02
N PRO A 139 6.19 32.95 -7.34
CA PRO A 139 5.26 33.46 -8.36
C PRO A 139 3.87 32.86 -8.29
N ALA A 140 2.86 33.59 -8.76
CA ALA A 140 1.49 33.08 -8.83
C ALA A 140 1.35 31.86 -9.76
N ASP A 141 2.12 31.79 -10.85
CA ASP A 141 2.13 30.68 -11.81
C ASP A 141 2.89 29.43 -11.31
N HIS A 142 3.42 29.49 -10.08
CA HIS A 142 3.86 28.33 -9.32
C HIS A 142 2.74 27.68 -8.50
N VAL A 143 1.49 28.15 -8.65
CA VAL A 143 0.31 27.52 -8.06
C VAL A 143 -0.67 27.15 -9.17
N ASP A 144 -0.83 25.86 -9.42
CA ASP A 144 -1.83 25.37 -10.38
C ASP A 144 -3.16 25.14 -9.66
N VAL A 145 -4.21 25.86 -10.10
CA VAL A 145 -5.55 25.76 -9.53
C VAL A 145 -6.42 24.87 -10.41
N ARG A 146 -7.01 23.85 -9.80
CA ARG A 146 -7.89 22.87 -10.45
C ARG A 146 -9.17 22.67 -9.66
N VAL A 147 -10.17 22.11 -10.32
CA VAL A 147 -11.46 21.72 -9.72
C VAL A 147 -11.56 20.21 -9.79
N VAL A 148 -11.97 19.59 -8.68
CA VAL A 148 -12.12 18.14 -8.62
C VAL A 148 -13.42 17.74 -9.31
N ARG A 149 -13.30 16.88 -10.32
CA ARG A 149 -14.43 16.27 -11.02
C ARG A 149 -14.68 14.86 -10.50
N CYS A 150 -15.96 14.54 -10.32
CA CYS A 150 -16.39 13.19 -9.96
C CYS A 150 -16.60 12.32 -11.21
N LEU A 151 -16.23 11.04 -11.11
CA LEU A 151 -16.56 10.00 -12.09
C LEU A 151 -17.50 8.98 -11.47
N ARG A 152 -18.20 8.22 -12.31
CA ARG A 152 -19.02 7.09 -11.86
C ARG A 152 -18.13 5.90 -11.55
N VAL A 153 -18.25 5.36 -10.34
CA VAL A 153 -17.57 4.14 -9.89
C VAL A 153 -18.61 3.08 -9.50
N PRO A 154 -18.35 1.78 -9.79
CA PRO A 154 -19.19 0.69 -9.30
C PRO A 154 -19.33 0.69 -7.77
N VAL A 155 -20.53 0.42 -7.27
CA VAL A 155 -20.80 0.18 -5.84
C VAL A 155 -21.06 -1.29 -5.59
N ASP A 156 -21.94 -1.87 -6.39
CA ASP A 156 -22.18 -3.30 -6.44
C ASP A 156 -22.35 -3.69 -7.91
N ALA A 157 -21.33 -4.36 -8.45
CA ALA A 157 -21.33 -4.80 -9.84
C ALA A 157 -22.41 -5.86 -10.14
N LYS A 158 -22.77 -6.69 -9.15
CA LYS A 158 -23.81 -7.71 -9.29
C LYS A 158 -25.20 -7.07 -9.31
N ALA A 159 -25.44 -6.09 -8.44
CA ALA A 159 -26.66 -5.28 -8.45
C ALA A 159 -26.66 -4.19 -9.53
N ARG A 160 -25.54 -4.01 -10.25
CA ARG A 160 -25.34 -2.96 -11.27
C ARG A 160 -25.63 -1.56 -10.73
N THR A 161 -25.14 -1.27 -9.54
CA THR A 161 -25.28 0.06 -8.93
C THR A 161 -23.95 0.81 -8.98
N CYS A 162 -24.01 2.11 -9.27
CA CYS A 162 -22.85 3.00 -9.34
C CYS A 162 -23.10 4.30 -8.56
N ARG A 163 -22.05 5.06 -8.30
CA ARG A 163 -22.14 6.40 -7.68
C ARG A 163 -21.05 7.32 -8.19
N LEU A 164 -21.26 8.63 -8.05
CA LEU A 164 -20.22 9.62 -8.31
C LEU A 164 -19.20 9.64 -7.16
N ALA A 165 -17.91 9.57 -7.51
CA ALA A 165 -16.79 9.68 -6.59
C ALA A 165 -15.73 10.68 -7.13
N PRO A 166 -15.14 11.53 -6.27
CA PRO A 166 -14.13 12.50 -6.68
C PRO A 166 -12.87 11.80 -7.21
N TYR A 167 -12.33 12.26 -8.35
CA TYR A 167 -11.20 11.59 -8.99
C TYR A 167 -10.27 12.54 -9.76
N ILE A 168 -10.76 13.20 -10.83
CA ILE A 168 -9.92 13.98 -11.78
C ILE A 168 -9.73 15.41 -11.29
N LEU A 169 -8.56 15.99 -11.52
CA LEU A 169 -8.30 17.42 -11.30
C LEU A 169 -8.31 18.17 -12.63
N GLU A 170 -9.32 19.01 -12.85
CA GLU A 170 -9.49 19.76 -14.10
C GLU A 170 -9.10 21.24 -13.94
N LYS A 171 -8.36 21.76 -14.92
CA LYS A 171 -8.03 23.18 -15.02
C LYS A 171 -9.17 23.92 -15.72
N ARG A 172 -10.05 24.52 -14.93
CA ARG A 172 -11.21 25.30 -15.40
C ARG A 172 -11.08 26.77 -15.00
N PRO A 173 -11.13 27.73 -15.94
CA PRO A 173 -11.08 29.15 -15.59
C PRO A 173 -12.32 29.62 -14.83
N ALA A 174 -13.46 28.97 -15.06
CA ALA A 174 -14.70 29.17 -14.31
C ALA A 174 -15.51 27.87 -14.24
N PHE A 175 -16.33 27.74 -13.19
CA PHE A 175 -17.24 26.60 -12.99
C PHE A 175 -18.49 27.01 -12.20
N ASP A 176 -19.53 26.17 -12.26
CA ASP A 176 -20.79 26.41 -11.55
C ASP A 176 -20.91 25.48 -10.34
N VAL A 177 -21.65 25.93 -9.31
CA VAL A 177 -21.97 25.11 -8.15
C VAL A 177 -23.48 25.19 -7.88
N ALA A 178 -24.14 24.04 -7.90
CA ALA A 178 -25.57 23.95 -7.62
C ALA A 178 -25.88 24.24 -6.15
N LYS A 179 -27.12 24.70 -5.87
CA LYS A 179 -27.58 24.92 -4.49
C LYS A 179 -27.48 23.63 -3.66
N GLY A 180 -26.93 23.75 -2.45
CA GLY A 180 -26.73 22.61 -1.56
C GLY A 180 -25.63 21.65 -2.01
N ALA A 181 -24.83 22.02 -3.01
CA ALA A 181 -23.70 21.24 -3.47
C ALA A 181 -22.36 21.88 -3.10
N THR A 182 -21.31 21.05 -3.11
CA THR A 182 -19.92 21.46 -2.92
C THR A 182 -19.10 21.28 -4.19
N ALA A 183 -18.27 22.27 -4.51
CA ALA A 183 -17.12 22.07 -5.39
C ALA A 183 -15.83 22.03 -4.58
N GLN A 184 -15.00 21.02 -4.80
CA GLN A 184 -13.65 20.96 -4.24
C GLN A 184 -12.67 21.63 -5.21
N VAL A 185 -11.91 22.58 -4.69
CA VAL A 185 -10.81 23.25 -5.39
C VAL A 185 -9.50 22.67 -4.90
N TRP A 186 -8.63 22.30 -5.84
CA TRP A 186 -7.32 21.74 -5.60
C TRP A 186 -6.24 22.72 -6.06
N LEU A 187 -5.20 22.88 -5.26
CA LEU A 187 -4.05 23.72 -5.54
C LEU A 187 -2.80 22.85 -5.43
N THR A 188 -2.01 22.77 -6.49
CA THR A 188 -0.66 22.21 -6.43
C THR A 188 0.33 23.37 -6.45
N LEU A 189 1.04 23.59 -5.35
CA LEU A 189 2.05 24.64 -5.21
C LEU A 189 3.44 24.05 -5.45
N LYS A 190 4.26 24.65 -6.32
CA LYS A 190 5.67 24.29 -6.51
C LYS A 190 6.59 25.34 -5.90
N VAL A 191 7.31 24.97 -4.85
CA VAL A 191 8.38 25.84 -4.32
C VAL A 191 9.50 25.93 -5.37
N PRO A 192 9.92 27.14 -5.78
CA PRO A 192 11.07 27.31 -6.66
C PRO A 192 12.33 26.66 -6.07
N ASP A 193 13.17 26.05 -6.91
CA ASP A 193 14.39 25.37 -6.43
C ASP A 193 15.37 26.34 -5.72
N GLY A 194 15.34 27.62 -6.11
CA GLY A 194 16.14 28.69 -5.53
C GLY A 194 15.43 29.53 -4.46
N ALA A 195 14.23 29.14 -4.00
CA ALA A 195 13.50 29.88 -2.98
C ALA A 195 14.30 29.99 -1.68
N GLN A 196 14.22 31.13 -1.02
CA GLN A 196 14.84 31.33 0.29
C GLN A 196 13.99 30.68 1.38
N GLY A 197 14.62 30.11 2.41
CA GLY A 197 13.89 29.60 3.56
C GLY A 197 13.21 30.73 4.35
N GLY A 198 12.02 30.46 4.88
CA GLY A 198 11.21 31.40 5.66
C GLY A 198 9.71 31.32 5.32
N ASP A 199 8.94 32.21 5.93
CA ASP A 199 7.49 32.28 5.76
C ASP A 199 7.09 33.21 4.62
N TYR A 200 6.11 32.78 3.83
CA TYR A 200 5.55 33.51 2.70
C TYR A 200 4.05 33.64 2.86
N GLY A 201 3.51 34.82 2.56
CA GLY A 201 2.08 35.11 2.59
C GLY A 201 1.54 35.47 1.21
N GLY A 202 0.36 34.93 0.88
CA GLY A 202 -0.41 35.24 -0.31
C GLY A 202 -1.91 35.24 -0.03
N THR A 203 -2.71 35.39 -1.08
CA THR A 203 -4.17 35.46 -1.00
C THR A 203 -4.81 34.68 -2.13
N ILE A 204 -5.79 33.85 -1.77
CA ILE A 204 -6.70 33.18 -2.69
C ILE A 204 -7.98 34.00 -2.75
N THR A 205 -8.35 34.45 -3.95
CA THR A 205 -9.56 35.23 -4.20
C THR A 205 -10.60 34.36 -4.91
N ILE A 206 -11.79 34.26 -4.32
CA ILE A 206 -12.93 33.51 -4.84
C ILE A 206 -13.99 34.52 -5.30
N LYS A 207 -14.42 34.41 -6.55
CA LYS A 207 -15.47 35.26 -7.14
C LYS A 207 -16.55 34.38 -7.75
N ALA A 208 -17.79 34.83 -7.64
CA ALA A 208 -18.94 34.25 -8.35
C ALA A 208 -19.83 35.40 -8.86
N GLU A 209 -20.53 35.18 -9.96
CA GLU A 209 -21.36 36.21 -10.59
C GLU A 209 -22.43 36.74 -9.62
N GLY A 210 -22.47 38.07 -9.45
CA GLY A 210 -23.44 38.73 -8.57
C GLY A 210 -23.28 38.43 -7.08
N ARG A 211 -22.17 37.81 -6.65
CA ARG A 211 -21.88 37.52 -5.23
C ARG A 211 -20.70 38.33 -4.72
N GLU A 212 -20.68 38.57 -3.41
CA GLU A 212 -19.53 39.16 -2.72
C GLU A 212 -18.31 38.23 -2.84
N ALA A 213 -17.16 38.80 -3.19
CA ALA A 213 -15.91 38.05 -3.29
C ALA A 213 -15.39 37.70 -1.88
N MET A 214 -14.77 36.53 -1.75
CA MET A 214 -14.13 36.10 -0.50
C MET A 214 -12.63 35.96 -0.72
N GLN A 215 -11.86 36.40 0.27
CA GLN A 215 -10.43 36.18 0.33
C GLN A 215 -10.09 35.17 1.41
N LEU A 216 -9.17 34.26 1.08
CA LEU A 216 -8.62 33.25 1.95
C LEU A 216 -7.11 33.48 2.01
N LYS A 217 -6.53 33.60 3.21
CA LYS A 217 -5.08 33.76 3.36
C LYS A 217 -4.39 32.47 2.95
N LEU A 218 -3.25 32.58 2.27
CA LEU A 218 -2.38 31.45 1.94
C LEU A 218 -1.03 31.67 2.62
N SER A 219 -0.65 30.76 3.52
CA SER A 219 0.62 30.81 4.25
C SER A 219 1.47 29.60 3.90
N LEU A 220 2.73 29.85 3.56
CA LEU A 220 3.69 28.83 3.17
C LEU A 220 4.98 28.99 3.98
N HIS A 221 5.37 27.96 4.72
CA HIS A 221 6.71 27.86 5.29
C HIS A 221 7.65 27.12 4.34
N VAL A 222 8.69 27.80 3.85
CA VAL A 222 9.73 27.17 3.01
C VAL A 222 10.91 26.76 3.89
N PHE A 223 11.21 25.46 3.93
CA PHE A 223 12.40 24.97 4.62
C PHE A 223 13.69 25.33 3.87
N PRO A 224 14.82 25.56 4.57
CA PRO A 224 16.08 25.98 3.94
C PRO A 224 16.85 24.82 3.26
N PHE A 225 16.23 23.66 3.05
CA PHE A 225 16.84 22.49 2.43
C PHE A 225 16.03 22.02 1.22
N ALA A 226 16.65 21.16 0.40
CA ALA A 226 15.98 20.45 -0.69
C ALA A 226 16.00 18.95 -0.36
N LEU A 227 14.98 18.23 -0.80
CA LEU A 227 14.91 16.79 -0.59
C LEU A 227 15.81 16.05 -1.60
N PRO A 228 16.68 15.13 -1.18
CA PRO A 228 17.43 14.30 -2.11
C PRO A 228 16.49 13.37 -2.89
N PRO A 229 16.90 12.86 -4.07
CA PRO A 229 16.21 11.75 -4.72
C PRO A 229 16.11 10.55 -3.78
N ALA A 230 15.05 9.75 -3.91
CA ALA A 230 14.97 8.48 -3.19
C ALA A 230 16.10 7.54 -3.67
N PRO A 231 16.79 6.83 -2.75
CA PRO A 231 17.86 5.89 -3.07
C PRO A 231 17.33 4.53 -3.53
N VAL A 232 16.00 4.37 -3.61
CA VAL A 232 15.30 3.15 -4.02
C VAL A 232 14.56 3.40 -5.32
N GLU A 233 14.23 2.33 -6.01
CA GLU A 233 13.47 2.37 -7.24
C GLU A 233 11.97 2.63 -6.93
N LEU A 234 11.46 3.79 -7.36
CA LEU A 234 10.06 4.18 -7.22
C LEU A 234 9.41 4.13 -8.59
N ALA A 235 8.54 3.13 -8.81
CA ALA A 235 8.04 2.78 -10.12
C ALA A 235 6.52 2.68 -10.22
N MET A 236 6.00 3.03 -11.39
CA MET A 236 4.65 2.69 -11.82
C MET A 236 4.73 1.73 -13.00
N PHE A 237 3.82 0.76 -13.05
CA PHE A 237 3.64 -0.01 -14.28
C PHE A 237 3.06 0.88 -15.39
N TYR A 238 3.53 0.70 -16.62
CA TYR A 238 3.20 1.51 -17.78
C TYR A 238 3.05 0.64 -19.05
N PRO A 239 2.05 -0.25 -19.08
CA PRO A 239 1.87 -1.24 -20.14
C PRO A 239 1.34 -0.64 -21.45
N ARG A 240 0.75 0.56 -21.41
CA ARG A 240 0.15 1.24 -22.56
C ARG A 240 0.76 2.62 -22.79
N PRO A 241 2.02 2.70 -23.25
CA PRO A 241 2.61 3.98 -23.59
C PRO A 241 1.84 4.68 -24.69
N ALA A 242 1.74 6.01 -24.64
CA ALA A 242 1.10 6.77 -25.71
C ALA A 242 1.77 6.48 -27.06
N GLU A 243 0.96 6.35 -28.12
CA GLU A 243 1.44 6.11 -29.48
C GLU A 243 2.14 7.35 -30.07
N ASP A 244 1.66 8.55 -29.72
CA ASP A 244 2.28 9.82 -30.07
C ASP A 244 3.49 10.13 -29.18
N ASP A 245 4.61 10.53 -29.78
CA ASP A 245 5.85 10.81 -29.06
C ASP A 245 5.76 12.07 -28.18
N ALA A 246 4.97 13.07 -28.58
CA ALA A 246 4.81 14.27 -27.74
C ALA A 246 4.00 13.95 -26.48
N MET A 247 2.95 13.14 -26.58
CA MET A 247 2.20 12.65 -25.44
C MET A 247 3.04 11.70 -24.56
N LEU A 248 3.81 10.78 -25.17
CA LEU A 248 4.73 9.92 -24.41
C LEU A 248 5.70 10.74 -23.56
N LEU A 249 6.28 11.79 -24.13
CA LEU A 249 7.17 12.69 -23.36
C LEU A 249 6.44 13.40 -22.23
N LYS A 250 5.16 13.78 -22.41
CA LYS A 250 4.35 14.37 -21.34
C LYS A 250 4.06 13.37 -20.22
N GLU A 251 3.65 12.14 -20.54
CA GLU A 251 3.37 11.07 -19.56
C GLU A 251 4.65 10.71 -18.76
N LEU A 252 5.80 10.56 -19.43
CA LEU A 252 7.07 10.30 -18.74
C LEU A 252 7.53 11.49 -17.88
N THR A 253 7.34 12.73 -18.36
CA THR A 253 7.67 13.93 -17.59
C THR A 253 6.79 14.04 -16.36
N ASP A 254 5.51 13.71 -16.49
CA ASP A 254 4.56 13.66 -15.38
C ASP A 254 5.00 12.65 -14.30
N MET A 255 5.41 11.43 -14.67
CA MET A 255 5.99 10.47 -13.72
C MET A 255 7.23 11.02 -13.00
N ARG A 256 8.17 11.60 -13.75
CA ARG A 256 9.41 12.18 -13.18
C ARG A 256 9.11 13.30 -12.19
N GLU A 257 8.22 14.22 -12.54
CA GLU A 257 7.85 15.35 -11.70
C GLU A 257 7.02 14.93 -10.47
N HIS A 258 6.40 13.74 -10.47
CA HIS A 258 5.82 13.09 -9.28
C HIS A 258 6.86 12.39 -8.39
N GLY A 259 8.15 12.51 -8.74
CA GLY A 259 9.26 11.94 -7.98
C GLY A 259 9.55 10.47 -8.28
N LEU A 260 8.86 9.86 -9.25
CA LEU A 260 9.22 8.52 -9.73
C LEU A 260 10.55 8.60 -10.48
N ASN A 261 11.36 7.56 -10.31
CA ASN A 261 12.69 7.46 -10.92
C ASN A 261 12.85 6.20 -11.79
N ALA A 262 11.77 5.43 -11.95
CA ALA A 262 11.63 4.28 -12.82
C ALA A 262 10.16 4.11 -13.25
N PHE A 263 9.93 3.25 -14.24
CA PHE A 263 8.60 2.77 -14.66
C PHE A 263 8.76 1.37 -15.25
N GLU A 264 7.70 0.55 -15.20
CA GLU A 264 7.78 -0.89 -15.48
C GLU A 264 6.75 -1.37 -16.53
N THR A 265 7.07 -2.13 -17.57
CA THR A 265 8.40 -2.43 -18.08
C THR A 265 8.82 -1.37 -19.12
N PRO A 266 10.04 -0.82 -19.02
CA PRO A 266 10.48 0.26 -19.89
C PRO A 266 10.76 -0.19 -21.32
N ILE A 267 11.20 -1.44 -21.52
CA ILE A 267 11.40 -2.06 -22.82
C ILE A 267 10.97 -3.54 -22.78
N GLY A 268 10.93 -4.21 -23.93
CA GLY A 268 10.47 -5.59 -24.02
C GLY A 268 10.14 -6.02 -25.45
N ALA A 269 9.92 -7.32 -25.61
CA ALA A 269 9.57 -7.94 -26.88
C ALA A 269 8.22 -7.43 -27.39
N GLU A 270 8.12 -7.19 -28.70
CA GLU A 270 6.90 -6.79 -29.38
C GLU A 270 6.56 -7.85 -30.42
N ILE A 271 5.37 -8.46 -30.31
CA ILE A 271 4.96 -9.61 -31.12
C ILE A 271 3.76 -9.22 -31.99
N VAL A 272 4.05 -8.96 -33.26
CA VAL A 272 3.08 -8.51 -34.27
C VAL A 272 2.51 -9.69 -35.06
N THR A 273 3.28 -10.77 -35.23
CA THR A 273 2.89 -11.95 -36.03
C THR A 273 1.88 -12.85 -35.31
N ARG A 274 2.09 -13.05 -34.00
CA ARG A 274 1.32 -13.96 -33.12
C ARG A 274 1.21 -15.40 -33.65
N ASP A 275 2.20 -15.86 -34.41
CA ASP A 275 2.22 -17.17 -35.08
C ASP A 275 3.11 -18.22 -34.39
N GLN A 276 3.40 -17.99 -33.10
CA GLN A 276 4.32 -18.78 -32.26
C GLN A 276 5.78 -18.76 -32.73
N THR A 277 6.17 -17.86 -33.64
CA THR A 277 7.55 -17.70 -34.10
C THR A 277 8.01 -16.27 -33.88
N PHE A 278 9.17 -16.09 -33.25
CA PHE A 278 9.79 -14.77 -33.16
C PHE A 278 10.54 -14.45 -34.46
N GLY A 279 9.76 -14.05 -35.47
CA GLY A 279 10.20 -13.83 -36.85
C GLY A 279 10.89 -12.48 -37.06
N ASP A 280 11.25 -12.18 -38.32
CA ASP A 280 11.94 -10.94 -38.66
C ASP A 280 11.08 -9.69 -38.42
N ASP A 281 9.76 -9.81 -38.60
CA ASP A 281 8.80 -8.74 -38.32
C ASP A 281 8.74 -8.42 -36.81
N ASP A 282 8.73 -9.43 -35.95
CA ASP A 282 8.75 -9.25 -34.49
C ASP A 282 10.10 -8.71 -34.00
N VAL A 283 11.20 -9.13 -34.63
CA VAL A 283 12.53 -8.54 -34.39
C VAL A 283 12.53 -7.06 -34.73
N ALA A 284 12.00 -6.68 -35.90
CA ALA A 284 11.93 -5.28 -36.32
C ALA A 284 11.04 -4.45 -35.38
N ALA A 285 9.87 -4.97 -34.99
CA ALA A 285 8.97 -4.34 -34.04
C ALA A 285 9.61 -4.16 -32.65
N THR A 286 10.28 -5.20 -32.15
CA THR A 286 10.99 -5.17 -30.86
C THR A 286 12.09 -4.11 -30.87
N ARG A 287 12.91 -4.04 -31.93
CA ARG A 287 13.95 -3.00 -32.07
C ARG A 287 13.34 -1.61 -32.10
N ALA A 288 12.26 -1.41 -32.86
CA ALA A 288 11.58 -0.12 -32.96
C ALA A 288 11.04 0.34 -31.60
N ARG A 289 10.34 -0.56 -30.87
CA ARG A 289 9.82 -0.30 -29.53
C ARG A 289 10.94 0.06 -28.54
N CYS A 290 12.00 -0.75 -28.49
CA CYS A 290 13.13 -0.49 -27.60
C CYS A 290 13.77 0.88 -27.88
N LYS A 291 14.08 1.19 -29.14
CA LYS A 291 14.68 2.49 -29.53
C LYS A 291 13.79 3.66 -29.14
N ARG A 292 12.49 3.57 -29.41
CA ARG A 292 11.52 4.62 -29.09
C ARG A 292 11.46 4.91 -27.60
N MET A 293 11.23 3.86 -26.80
CA MET A 293 11.11 4.00 -25.35
C MET A 293 12.41 4.49 -24.70
N MET A 294 13.55 3.95 -25.12
CA MET A 294 14.85 4.40 -24.63
C MET A 294 15.14 5.86 -25.00
N ALA A 295 14.84 6.29 -26.23
CA ALA A 295 15.04 7.69 -26.63
C ALA A 295 14.18 8.64 -25.76
N ALA A 296 12.91 8.30 -25.54
CA ALA A 296 11.99 9.09 -24.73
C ALA A 296 12.43 9.14 -23.26
N ALA A 297 12.76 8.00 -22.66
CA ALA A 297 13.21 7.92 -21.28
C ALA A 297 14.56 8.63 -21.07
N THR A 298 15.53 8.50 -21.98
CA THR A 298 16.80 9.25 -21.92
C THR A 298 16.56 10.76 -21.95
N LYS A 299 15.61 11.22 -22.78
CA LYS A 299 15.28 12.64 -22.90
C LYS A 299 14.65 13.21 -21.63
N VAL A 300 13.83 12.41 -20.92
CA VAL A 300 13.09 12.87 -19.74
C VAL A 300 13.86 12.67 -18.44
N PHE A 301 14.41 11.48 -18.22
CA PHE A 301 15.08 11.08 -16.98
C PHE A 301 16.59 11.29 -17.02
N GLY A 302 17.16 11.54 -18.21
CA GLY A 302 18.61 11.63 -18.38
C GLY A 302 19.27 10.26 -18.21
N LYS A 303 20.31 10.21 -17.37
CA LYS A 303 21.04 8.97 -17.12
C LYS A 303 20.25 8.07 -16.17
N TRP A 304 19.85 6.90 -16.67
CA TRP A 304 19.16 5.87 -15.90
C TRP A 304 20.02 5.33 -14.74
N GLN A 305 19.41 5.13 -13.56
CA GLN A 305 20.14 4.80 -12.32
C GLN A 305 19.96 3.35 -11.84
N PHE A 306 18.87 2.70 -12.23
CA PHE A 306 18.52 1.34 -11.79
C PHE A 306 18.76 0.31 -12.91
N PRO A 307 18.81 -1.00 -12.63
CA PRO A 307 18.77 -2.00 -13.69
C PRO A 307 17.53 -1.80 -14.58
N LEU A 308 17.68 -1.99 -15.89
CA LEU A 308 16.57 -1.84 -16.82
C LEU A 308 15.78 -3.14 -16.88
N THR A 309 14.55 -3.13 -16.38
CA THR A 309 13.68 -4.28 -16.56
C THR A 309 13.25 -4.40 -18.02
N PHE A 310 13.24 -5.60 -18.56
CA PHE A 310 12.60 -5.87 -19.84
C PHE A 310 11.64 -7.03 -19.72
N GLU A 311 10.56 -6.95 -20.49
CA GLU A 311 9.58 -8.05 -20.58
C GLU A 311 9.82 -8.86 -21.86
N ALA A 312 9.91 -10.18 -21.73
CA ALA A 312 10.01 -11.07 -22.90
C ALA A 312 9.18 -12.34 -22.76
N GLY A 313 8.97 -12.83 -21.54
CA GLY A 313 8.31 -14.11 -21.32
C GLY A 313 6.85 -14.12 -21.76
N HIS A 314 5.98 -13.24 -21.20
CA HIS A 314 4.54 -13.15 -21.56
C HIS A 314 4.27 -13.07 -23.06
N GLN A 315 5.21 -12.50 -23.79
CA GLN A 315 5.09 -12.24 -25.21
C GLN A 315 5.39 -13.52 -26.04
N ILE A 316 6.21 -14.44 -25.52
CA ILE A 316 6.76 -15.56 -26.30
C ILE A 316 6.31 -16.92 -25.76
N ALA A 317 6.38 -17.14 -24.44
CA ALA A 317 6.13 -18.44 -23.84
C ALA A 317 4.64 -18.74 -23.57
N TYR A 318 3.75 -17.79 -23.87
CA TYR A 318 2.31 -17.83 -23.58
C TYR A 318 1.53 -17.32 -24.77
N TYR A 319 0.25 -17.62 -24.76
CA TYR A 319 -0.72 -17.06 -25.68
C TYR A 319 -2.03 -16.80 -24.96
N TRP A 320 -2.80 -15.83 -25.45
CA TRP A 320 -4.15 -15.59 -24.97
C TRP A 320 -5.08 -16.71 -25.47
N ASP A 321 -5.58 -17.52 -24.55
CA ASP A 321 -6.61 -18.52 -24.81
C ASP A 321 -7.99 -17.86 -24.63
N LYS A 322 -8.68 -17.66 -25.75
CA LYS A 322 -10.00 -17.03 -25.76
C LYS A 322 -11.07 -17.83 -25.03
N GLU A 323 -10.96 -19.16 -25.00
CA GLU A 323 -11.96 -20.02 -24.35
C GLU A 323 -11.81 -19.96 -22.84
N ARG A 324 -10.57 -19.90 -22.36
CA ARG A 324 -10.27 -19.69 -20.94
C ARG A 324 -10.36 -18.24 -20.50
N ASN A 325 -10.46 -17.31 -21.47
CA ASN A 325 -10.36 -15.87 -21.26
C ASN A 325 -9.12 -15.51 -20.42
N TRP A 326 -8.01 -16.21 -20.68
CA TRP A 326 -6.77 -16.10 -19.90
C TRP A 326 -5.55 -16.54 -20.71
N PHE A 327 -4.35 -16.24 -20.21
CA PHE A 327 -3.10 -16.69 -20.80
C PHE A 327 -2.83 -18.17 -20.50
N VAL A 328 -2.31 -18.89 -21.51
CA VAL A 328 -1.91 -20.29 -21.42
C VAL A 328 -0.52 -20.45 -22.01
N HIS A 329 0.26 -21.39 -21.49
CA HIS A 329 1.60 -21.66 -21.96
C HIS A 329 1.67 -22.54 -23.19
N TRP A 330 2.69 -22.27 -23.98
CA TRP A 330 3.19 -23.24 -24.94
C TRP A 330 4.00 -24.33 -24.21
N PRO A 331 3.88 -25.61 -24.62
CA PRO A 331 4.73 -26.67 -24.10
C PRO A 331 6.21 -26.36 -24.34
N HIS A 332 7.08 -26.66 -23.37
CA HIS A 332 8.52 -26.45 -23.52
C HIS A 332 9.04 -27.12 -24.80
N SER A 333 9.76 -26.36 -25.61
CA SER A 333 10.39 -26.86 -26.82
C SER A 333 11.64 -26.05 -27.13
N ALA A 334 12.61 -26.68 -27.80
CA ALA A 334 13.82 -26.00 -28.26
C ALA A 334 13.52 -24.78 -29.16
N LYS A 335 12.36 -24.78 -29.83
CA LYS A 335 11.90 -23.64 -30.63
C LYS A 335 11.56 -22.45 -29.75
N ILE A 336 10.72 -22.62 -28.74
CA ILE A 336 10.29 -21.54 -27.84
C ILE A 336 11.47 -21.01 -27.03
N ASP A 337 12.33 -21.90 -26.53
CA ASP A 337 13.58 -21.50 -25.85
C ASP A 337 14.47 -20.66 -26.77
N GLY A 338 14.59 -21.07 -28.03
CA GLY A 338 15.34 -20.36 -29.07
C GLY A 338 14.75 -18.99 -29.39
N ASP A 339 13.43 -18.91 -29.53
CA ASP A 339 12.70 -17.67 -29.82
C ASP A 339 12.79 -16.68 -28.64
N LEU A 340 12.67 -17.17 -27.40
CA LEU A 340 12.89 -16.37 -26.19
C LEU A 340 14.33 -15.84 -26.14
N CYS A 341 15.32 -16.70 -26.39
CA CYS A 341 16.71 -16.29 -26.45
C CYS A 341 16.95 -15.24 -27.55
N LYS A 342 16.39 -15.43 -28.74
CA LYS A 342 16.49 -14.48 -29.85
C LYS A 342 15.92 -13.12 -29.49
N ALA A 343 14.77 -13.06 -28.80
CA ALA A 343 14.21 -11.80 -28.33
C ALA A 343 15.09 -11.11 -27.28
N ILE A 344 15.63 -11.87 -26.32
CA ILE A 344 16.56 -11.34 -25.31
C ILE A 344 17.83 -10.78 -25.98
N ASP A 345 18.38 -11.47 -26.98
CA ASP A 345 19.55 -11.00 -27.73
C ASP A 345 19.27 -9.66 -28.44
N VAL A 346 18.11 -9.54 -29.10
CA VAL A 346 17.68 -8.29 -29.76
C VAL A 346 17.57 -7.15 -28.75
N ILE A 347 16.91 -7.37 -27.62
CA ILE A 347 16.76 -6.38 -26.55
C ILE A 347 18.14 -5.96 -26.00
N ARG A 348 19.02 -6.92 -25.76
CA ARG A 348 20.38 -6.68 -25.25
C ARG A 348 21.22 -5.87 -26.22
N GLU A 349 21.15 -6.17 -27.51
CA GLU A 349 21.85 -5.43 -28.55
C GLU A 349 21.39 -3.97 -28.58
N GLU A 350 20.09 -3.71 -28.53
CA GLU A 350 19.54 -2.36 -28.53
C GLU A 350 19.91 -1.60 -27.26
N ALA A 351 19.77 -2.21 -26.08
CA ALA A 351 20.17 -1.60 -24.81
C ALA A 351 21.67 -1.25 -24.79
N LYS A 352 22.52 -2.15 -25.29
CA LYS A 352 23.96 -1.92 -25.42
C LYS A 352 24.26 -0.79 -26.41
N ALA A 353 23.60 -0.76 -27.56
CA ALA A 353 23.76 0.30 -28.55
C ALA A 353 23.33 1.68 -28.02
N GLY A 354 22.29 1.70 -27.18
CA GLY A 354 21.83 2.91 -26.48
C GLY A 354 22.71 3.34 -25.30
N GLY A 355 23.68 2.52 -24.86
CA GLY A 355 24.52 2.80 -23.69
C GLY A 355 23.81 2.65 -22.34
N TRP A 356 22.80 1.78 -22.27
CA TRP A 356 21.96 1.60 -21.08
C TRP A 356 22.61 0.69 -20.02
N PRO A 357 22.18 0.78 -18.74
CA PRO A 357 22.72 -0.01 -17.62
C PRO A 357 22.42 -1.51 -17.72
N PRO A 358 22.89 -2.34 -16.76
CA PRO A 358 22.58 -3.77 -16.72
C PRO A 358 21.09 -4.07 -16.83
N LEU A 359 20.77 -5.16 -17.53
CA LEU A 359 19.40 -5.60 -17.77
C LEU A 359 18.87 -6.48 -16.64
N ARG A 360 17.55 -6.44 -16.46
CA ARG A 360 16.77 -7.24 -15.52
C ARG A 360 15.62 -7.90 -16.28
N ALA A 361 15.60 -9.23 -16.37
CA ALA A 361 14.58 -9.97 -17.10
C ALA A 361 13.32 -10.17 -16.24
N TYR A 362 12.17 -9.77 -16.77
CA TYR A 362 10.84 -10.14 -16.27
C TYR A 362 10.18 -11.08 -17.27
N LEU A 363 9.90 -12.30 -16.83
CA LEU A 363 9.41 -13.37 -17.71
C LEU A 363 7.98 -13.79 -17.39
N MET A 364 7.53 -13.63 -16.14
CA MET A 364 6.30 -14.24 -15.66
C MET A 364 5.65 -13.39 -14.56
N ASP A 365 4.37 -13.12 -14.69
CA ASP A 365 3.54 -12.35 -13.76
C ASP A 365 2.92 -13.26 -12.70
N GLU A 366 3.14 -12.94 -11.43
CA GLU A 366 2.63 -13.63 -10.24
C GLU A 366 2.56 -15.17 -10.40
N ALA A 367 3.69 -15.78 -10.74
CA ALA A 367 3.76 -17.19 -11.19
C ALA A 367 3.00 -18.17 -10.30
N GLY A 368 3.16 -18.06 -8.97
CA GLY A 368 2.49 -18.95 -8.04
C GLY A 368 0.99 -18.71 -7.95
N ALA A 369 0.49 -17.49 -8.19
CA ALA A 369 -0.95 -17.22 -8.23
C ALA A 369 -1.63 -17.83 -9.46
N HIS A 370 -0.86 -18.00 -10.53
CA HIS A 370 -1.33 -18.51 -11.81
C HIS A 370 -1.06 -20.01 -12.03
N ASN A 371 -0.52 -20.71 -11.02
CA ASN A 371 -0.06 -22.11 -11.12
C ASN A 371 1.05 -22.34 -12.17
N LEU A 372 1.96 -21.37 -12.31
CA LEU A 372 3.02 -21.34 -13.32
C LEU A 372 4.42 -21.38 -12.69
N LEU A 373 4.52 -21.94 -11.47
CA LEU A 373 5.75 -21.87 -10.69
C LEU A 373 6.86 -22.73 -11.30
N ASP A 374 6.53 -23.92 -11.82
CA ASP A 374 7.47 -24.81 -12.49
C ASP A 374 8.03 -24.18 -13.78
N GLU A 375 7.17 -23.47 -14.51
CA GLU A 375 7.46 -22.75 -15.74
C GLU A 375 8.34 -21.53 -15.44
N ALA A 376 8.06 -20.80 -14.36
CA ALA A 376 8.93 -19.73 -13.89
C ALA A 376 10.31 -20.26 -13.53
N VAL A 377 10.39 -21.36 -12.77
CA VAL A 377 11.66 -22.01 -12.41
C VAL A 377 12.44 -22.39 -13.68
N TYR A 378 11.76 -22.98 -14.66
CA TYR A 378 12.36 -23.38 -15.93
C TYR A 378 12.92 -22.19 -16.73
N TYR A 379 12.09 -21.19 -17.03
CA TYR A 379 12.49 -20.08 -17.90
C TYR A 379 13.49 -19.12 -17.21
N TYR A 380 13.33 -18.83 -15.92
CA TYR A 380 14.35 -18.06 -15.20
C TYR A 380 15.66 -18.84 -15.09
N GLY A 381 15.61 -20.17 -14.89
CA GLY A 381 16.79 -21.04 -14.92
C GLY A 381 17.50 -21.06 -16.28
N LEU A 382 16.72 -21.11 -17.37
CA LEU A 382 17.23 -21.00 -18.74
C LEU A 382 17.96 -19.68 -18.96
N VAL A 383 17.33 -18.55 -18.59
CA VAL A 383 17.95 -17.22 -18.73
C VAL A 383 19.21 -17.11 -17.88
N LYS A 384 19.19 -17.57 -16.63
CA LYS A 384 20.39 -17.60 -15.76
C LYS A 384 21.55 -18.39 -16.36
N LYS A 385 21.26 -19.52 -17.00
CA LYS A 385 22.26 -20.37 -17.63
C LYS A 385 22.84 -19.76 -18.91
N ARG A 386 22.00 -19.09 -19.72
CA ARG A 386 22.39 -18.55 -21.04
C ARG A 386 22.97 -17.13 -20.96
N TYR A 387 22.50 -16.34 -19.99
CA TYR A 387 22.79 -14.92 -19.82
C TYR A 387 23.14 -14.62 -18.35
N PRO A 388 24.27 -15.13 -17.83
CA PRO A 388 24.65 -14.95 -16.43
C PRO A 388 24.86 -13.47 -16.03
N GLU A 389 25.03 -12.57 -17.00
CA GLU A 389 25.12 -11.13 -16.81
C GLU A 389 23.76 -10.44 -16.59
N ILE A 390 22.65 -11.08 -16.97
CA ILE A 390 21.30 -10.54 -16.83
C ILE A 390 20.74 -10.93 -15.46
N THR A 391 20.28 -9.92 -14.70
CA THR A 391 19.56 -10.17 -13.45
C THR A 391 18.12 -10.59 -13.72
N THR A 392 17.48 -11.30 -12.80
CA THR A 392 16.09 -11.77 -12.97
C THR A 392 15.17 -11.13 -11.92
N TRP A 393 13.96 -10.77 -12.32
CA TRP A 393 12.96 -10.09 -11.50
C TRP A 393 11.59 -10.69 -11.73
N THR A 394 10.82 -10.87 -10.66
CA THR A 394 9.43 -11.30 -10.76
C THR A 394 8.65 -10.82 -9.55
N ASP A 395 7.35 -10.70 -9.71
CA ASP A 395 6.43 -10.47 -8.62
C ASP A 395 5.91 -11.77 -7.99
N ILE A 396 5.63 -11.71 -6.69
CA ILE A 396 5.19 -12.83 -5.85
C ILE A 396 4.15 -12.36 -4.83
N GLY A 397 3.58 -13.31 -4.09
CA GLY A 397 2.75 -13.08 -2.90
C GLY A 397 1.32 -13.56 -3.10
N GLY A 398 0.80 -13.50 -4.32
CA GLY A 398 -0.47 -14.13 -4.68
C GLY A 398 -0.43 -15.65 -4.49
N GLY A 399 0.64 -16.30 -4.97
CA GLY A 399 0.88 -17.72 -4.78
C GLY A 399 1.14 -18.08 -3.32
N ILE A 400 1.91 -17.27 -2.59
CA ILE A 400 2.11 -17.45 -1.12
C ILE A 400 0.76 -17.45 -0.41
N ALA A 401 -0.15 -16.53 -0.76
CA ALA A 401 -1.49 -16.48 -0.18
C ALA A 401 -2.35 -17.71 -0.50
N MET A 402 -2.02 -18.45 -1.57
CA MET A 402 -2.63 -19.72 -1.97
C MET A 402 -1.91 -20.95 -1.40
N GLY A 403 -0.84 -20.76 -0.63
CA GLY A 403 -0.06 -21.85 -0.01
C GLY A 403 1.17 -22.31 -0.81
N ASN A 404 1.51 -21.63 -1.90
CA ASN A 404 2.68 -21.98 -2.71
C ASN A 404 3.98 -21.41 -2.11
N ASP A 405 5.05 -22.20 -2.10
CA ASP A 405 6.39 -21.75 -1.69
C ASP A 405 7.10 -20.98 -2.82
N GLU A 406 6.61 -19.77 -3.11
CA GLU A 406 7.21 -18.94 -4.17
C GLU A 406 8.64 -18.51 -3.81
N ILE A 407 8.91 -18.18 -2.55
CA ILE A 407 10.23 -17.68 -2.13
C ILE A 407 11.27 -18.79 -2.22
N GLY A 408 10.99 -19.99 -1.70
CA GLY A 408 11.92 -21.11 -1.75
C GLY A 408 12.19 -21.56 -3.17
N GLN A 409 11.16 -21.77 -3.98
CA GLN A 409 11.31 -22.31 -5.34
C GLN A 409 11.98 -21.34 -6.31
N LEU A 410 11.75 -20.03 -6.17
CA LEU A 410 12.29 -19.03 -7.10
C LEU A 410 13.65 -18.48 -6.68
N SER A 411 14.09 -18.65 -5.42
CA SER A 411 15.28 -17.96 -4.90
C SER A 411 16.58 -18.28 -5.64
N ASP A 412 16.71 -19.48 -6.21
CA ASP A 412 17.92 -19.90 -6.92
C ASP A 412 18.01 -19.32 -8.34
N VAL A 413 16.86 -19.02 -8.95
CA VAL A 413 16.78 -18.58 -10.35
C VAL A 413 16.33 -17.12 -10.50
N VAL A 414 15.74 -16.53 -9.46
CA VAL A 414 15.31 -15.12 -9.41
C VAL A 414 16.18 -14.30 -8.46
N ASP A 415 16.78 -13.21 -8.96
CA ASP A 415 17.61 -12.31 -8.15
C ASP A 415 16.76 -11.37 -7.30
N PHE A 416 15.69 -10.83 -7.88
CA PHE A 416 14.87 -9.79 -7.26
C PHE A 416 13.41 -10.25 -7.19
N LEU A 417 12.88 -10.41 -5.97
CA LEU A 417 11.47 -10.74 -5.76
C LEU A 417 10.74 -9.48 -5.30
N SER A 418 9.66 -9.10 -6.00
CA SER A 418 8.80 -7.98 -5.61
C SER A 418 7.48 -8.49 -5.07
N THR A 419 7.20 -8.32 -3.78
CA THR A 419 6.06 -9.00 -3.15
C THR A 419 4.85 -8.10 -2.97
N ASN A 420 3.66 -8.64 -3.25
CA ASN A 420 2.37 -8.00 -2.95
C ASN A 420 1.76 -8.43 -1.60
N ARG A 421 2.50 -9.23 -0.81
CA ARG A 421 2.22 -9.62 0.58
C ARG A 421 3.48 -9.39 1.41
N PHE A 422 3.36 -8.72 2.56
CA PHE A 422 4.54 -8.35 3.35
C PHE A 422 4.30 -8.52 4.86
N THR A 423 4.16 -9.78 5.28
CA THR A 423 4.10 -10.15 6.69
C THR A 423 5.53 -10.23 7.28
N PRO A 424 5.69 -10.24 8.62
CA PRO A 424 7.00 -10.41 9.25
C PRO A 424 7.74 -11.68 8.77
N GLU A 425 7.02 -12.77 8.51
CA GLU A 425 7.57 -14.04 8.04
C GLU A 425 8.10 -13.93 6.60
N ILE A 426 7.33 -13.28 5.72
CA ILE A 426 7.76 -12.99 4.35
C ILE A 426 8.98 -12.05 4.35
N ALA A 427 8.95 -11.00 5.17
CA ALA A 427 10.07 -10.08 5.32
C ALA A 427 11.34 -10.82 5.79
N ALA A 428 11.22 -11.73 6.76
CA ALA A 428 12.33 -12.54 7.25
C ALA A 428 12.89 -13.46 6.16
N ALA A 429 12.01 -14.12 5.39
CA ALA A 429 12.41 -14.98 4.28
C ALA A 429 13.12 -14.20 3.16
N LEU A 430 12.63 -13.01 2.82
CA LEU A 430 13.26 -12.14 1.81
C LEU A 430 14.63 -11.63 2.27
N VAL A 431 14.77 -11.21 3.53
CA VAL A 431 16.06 -10.78 4.10
C VAL A 431 17.06 -11.94 4.17
N ALA A 432 16.60 -13.15 4.52
CA ALA A 432 17.44 -14.34 4.61
C ALA A 432 18.12 -14.72 3.28
N ARG A 433 17.52 -14.34 2.14
CA ARG A 433 18.11 -14.53 0.80
C ARG A 433 19.38 -13.71 0.59
N LYS A 434 19.62 -12.65 1.37
CA LYS A 434 20.72 -11.69 1.18
C LYS A 434 20.75 -11.07 -0.22
N LYS A 435 19.57 -10.97 -0.84
CA LYS A 435 19.33 -10.36 -2.15
C LYS A 435 18.37 -9.18 -1.98
N PRO A 436 18.45 -8.14 -2.83
CA PRO A 436 17.47 -7.06 -2.81
C PRO A 436 16.06 -7.61 -3.15
N PHE A 437 15.05 -6.93 -2.63
CA PHE A 437 13.64 -7.25 -2.87
C PHE A 437 12.83 -5.96 -3.03
N GLY A 438 11.62 -6.10 -3.59
CA GLY A 438 10.67 -5.03 -3.77
C GLY A 438 9.37 -5.27 -3.01
N VAL A 439 8.58 -4.21 -2.86
CA VAL A 439 7.16 -4.31 -2.53
C VAL A 439 6.34 -3.80 -3.69
N TYR A 440 5.25 -4.50 -3.98
CA TYR A 440 4.43 -4.29 -5.16
C TYR A 440 2.95 -4.21 -4.79
N ASN A 441 2.20 -3.38 -5.53
CA ASN A 441 0.75 -3.34 -5.57
C ASN A 441 0.07 -3.19 -4.19
N GLY A 442 0.67 -2.38 -3.31
CA GLY A 442 0.17 -2.12 -1.96
C GLY A 442 -0.60 -0.80 -1.84
N ALA A 443 -0.53 0.11 -2.81
CA ALA A 443 -1.13 1.44 -2.72
C ALA A 443 -2.66 1.39 -2.66
N GLY A 444 -3.28 0.50 -3.44
CA GLY A 444 -4.74 0.47 -3.63
C GLY A 444 -5.30 1.81 -4.16
N HIS A 445 -6.63 1.91 -4.23
CA HIS A 445 -7.30 3.07 -4.86
C HIS A 445 -8.05 3.97 -3.87
N THR A 446 -7.80 3.79 -2.56
CA THR A 446 -8.24 4.75 -1.55
C THR A 446 -7.30 5.94 -1.52
N LEU A 447 -7.81 7.17 -1.40
CA LEU A 447 -6.98 8.40 -1.37
C LEU A 447 -5.73 8.35 -0.46
N PRO A 448 -5.78 7.88 0.81
CA PRO A 448 -4.59 7.78 1.68
C PRO A 448 -3.62 6.64 1.33
N GLY A 449 -4.07 5.62 0.61
CA GLY A 449 -3.31 4.38 0.37
C GLY A 449 -2.00 4.60 -0.39
N PRO A 450 -2.00 5.31 -1.53
CA PRO A 450 -0.79 5.58 -2.30
C PRO A 450 0.25 6.40 -1.54
N ARG A 451 -0.19 7.43 -0.81
CA ARG A 451 0.69 8.23 0.06
C ARG A 451 1.39 7.35 1.09
N TYR A 452 0.61 6.51 1.77
CA TYR A 452 1.15 5.61 2.79
C TYR A 452 2.12 4.58 2.21
N PHE A 453 1.77 3.95 1.08
CA PHE A 453 2.56 2.91 0.43
C PHE A 453 3.89 3.41 -0.11
N PHE A 454 3.90 4.51 -0.87
CA PHE A 454 5.13 5.11 -1.40
C PHE A 454 5.95 5.82 -0.32
N GLY A 455 5.31 6.27 0.77
CA GLY A 455 5.94 6.98 1.88
C GLY A 455 6.39 6.08 3.03
N PHE A 456 5.79 6.30 4.21
CA PHE A 456 6.24 5.69 5.45
C PHE A 456 6.15 4.15 5.47
N TYR A 457 5.16 3.54 4.80
CA TYR A 457 5.10 2.08 4.71
C TYR A 457 6.24 1.54 3.84
N GLY A 458 6.47 2.12 2.67
CA GLY A 458 7.59 1.76 1.80
C GLY A 458 8.95 1.96 2.47
N LEU A 459 9.10 2.99 3.31
CA LEU A 459 10.29 3.17 4.14
C LEU A 459 10.45 2.04 5.17
N LYS A 460 9.37 1.64 5.84
CA LYS A 460 9.38 0.56 6.84
C LYS A 460 9.84 -0.76 6.25
N THR A 461 9.46 -1.05 5.00
CA THR A 461 9.73 -2.37 4.42
C THR A 461 11.22 -2.62 4.18
N GLY A 462 12.01 -1.55 4.06
CA GLY A 462 13.41 -1.64 3.65
C GLY A 462 13.60 -2.13 2.22
N ALA A 463 12.53 -2.15 1.42
CA ALA A 463 12.57 -2.61 0.05
C ALA A 463 13.46 -1.72 -0.83
N SER A 464 14.15 -2.33 -1.79
CA SER A 464 14.95 -1.64 -2.80
C SER A 464 14.11 -1.11 -3.97
N GLN A 465 12.86 -1.56 -4.07
CA GLN A 465 11.87 -1.08 -5.04
C GLN A 465 10.50 -0.95 -4.36
N ILE A 466 9.78 0.13 -4.67
CA ILE A 466 8.36 0.31 -4.37
C ILE A 466 7.66 0.54 -5.71
N ALA A 467 6.88 -0.45 -6.14
CA ALA A 467 6.23 -0.46 -7.45
C ALA A 467 4.71 -0.58 -7.32
N GLN A 468 3.97 0.07 -8.21
CA GLN A 468 2.51 0.02 -8.22
C GLN A 468 1.96 -0.20 -9.64
N TRP A 469 0.97 -1.08 -9.73
CA TRP A 469 0.08 -1.19 -10.89
C TRP A 469 -1.04 -0.16 -10.77
N VAL A 470 -1.21 0.82 -11.64
CA VAL A 470 -0.59 1.10 -12.95
C VAL A 470 -0.78 2.59 -13.26
N TYR A 471 0.11 3.22 -14.02
CA TYR A 471 -0.02 4.63 -14.39
C TYR A 471 -1.34 4.88 -15.16
N ARG A 472 -1.61 4.04 -16.17
CA ARG A 472 -2.84 4.00 -16.97
C ARG A 472 -2.99 2.64 -17.65
N PHE A 473 -4.19 2.08 -17.63
CA PHE A 473 -4.51 0.80 -18.30
C PHE A 473 -5.86 0.80 -19.01
N GLY A 474 -6.90 1.40 -18.41
CA GLY A 474 -8.27 1.37 -18.93
C GLY A 474 -8.84 2.74 -19.24
N ASP A 475 -9.96 2.73 -20.00
CA ASP A 475 -10.71 3.91 -20.42
C ASP A 475 -12.18 3.82 -19.97
N GLY A 476 -12.51 3.02 -18.94
CA GLY A 476 -13.91 2.78 -18.56
C GLY A 476 -14.62 4.04 -18.07
N GLY A 477 -13.91 4.97 -17.43
CA GLY A 477 -14.43 6.31 -17.15
C GLY A 477 -14.94 7.05 -18.41
N LEU A 478 -14.28 6.88 -19.55
CA LEU A 478 -14.71 7.40 -20.86
C LEU A 478 -15.89 6.61 -21.45
N ARG A 479 -16.17 5.42 -20.92
CA ARG A 479 -17.27 4.52 -21.32
C ARG A 479 -18.42 4.49 -20.30
N GLY A 480 -18.33 5.26 -19.21
CA GLY A 480 -19.40 5.51 -18.24
C GLY A 480 -19.22 4.92 -16.85
N LEU A 481 -18.24 4.04 -16.62
CA LEU A 481 -17.89 3.52 -15.30
C LEU A 481 -16.39 3.34 -15.20
N ARG A 482 -15.75 4.03 -14.25
CA ARG A 482 -14.36 3.81 -13.92
C ARG A 482 -14.22 2.60 -12.99
N GLU A 483 -13.41 1.64 -13.37
CA GLU A 483 -12.94 0.56 -12.51
C GLU A 483 -11.65 0.95 -11.78
N ASP A 484 -11.40 0.32 -10.64
CA ASP A 484 -10.23 0.62 -9.81
C ASP A 484 -8.92 0.36 -10.55
N ASP A 485 -8.88 -0.72 -11.34
CA ASP A 485 -7.71 -1.19 -12.08
C ASP A 485 -7.34 -0.35 -13.33
N GLU A 486 -8.05 0.76 -13.60
CA GLU A 486 -7.80 1.57 -14.80
C GLU A 486 -6.56 2.47 -14.70
N GLY A 487 -6.01 2.63 -13.48
CA GLY A 487 -4.77 3.35 -13.20
C GLY A 487 -4.93 4.59 -12.30
N TYR A 488 -3.84 5.37 -12.19
CA TYR A 488 -3.75 6.56 -11.35
C TYR A 488 -3.95 7.88 -12.10
N THR A 489 -3.78 7.89 -13.41
CA THR A 489 -4.00 9.10 -14.23
C THR A 489 -5.24 8.95 -15.09
N TYR A 490 -5.63 10.03 -15.78
CA TYR A 490 -6.73 9.99 -16.74
C TYR A 490 -6.28 10.58 -18.09
N ALA A 491 -6.76 9.99 -19.18
CA ALA A 491 -6.39 10.44 -20.52
C ALA A 491 -7.09 11.77 -20.89
N SER A 492 -6.34 12.69 -21.49
CA SER A 492 -6.86 13.89 -22.15
C SER A 492 -6.08 14.19 -23.43
N PRO A 493 -6.69 14.81 -24.47
CA PRO A 493 -6.02 15.11 -25.73
C PRO A 493 -4.77 15.99 -25.60
N ASP A 494 -4.70 16.83 -24.57
CA ASP A 494 -3.66 17.85 -24.38
C ASP A 494 -2.59 17.48 -23.34
N GLY A 495 -2.74 16.37 -22.63
CA GLY A 495 -1.76 15.85 -21.67
C GLY A 495 -2.39 14.85 -20.70
N PRO A 496 -1.62 14.13 -19.88
CA PRO A 496 -2.18 13.35 -18.79
C PRO A 496 -2.91 14.27 -17.79
N LEU A 497 -4.11 13.88 -17.36
CA LEU A 497 -4.83 14.58 -16.31
C LEU A 497 -4.44 14.00 -14.94
N PRO A 498 -4.00 14.86 -13.99
CA PRO A 498 -3.74 14.41 -12.64
C PRO A 498 -5.05 14.05 -11.91
N THR A 499 -4.93 13.17 -10.94
CA THR A 499 -6.02 12.72 -10.09
C THR A 499 -5.64 12.88 -8.62
N LEU A 500 -6.62 12.79 -7.73
CA LEU A 500 -6.35 12.81 -6.28
C LEU A 500 -5.41 11.68 -5.85
N CYS A 501 -5.57 10.48 -6.41
CA CYS A 501 -4.70 9.34 -6.09
C CYS A 501 -3.29 9.52 -6.67
N TRP A 502 -3.14 10.20 -7.81
CA TRP A 502 -1.83 10.48 -8.40
C TRP A 502 -1.05 11.51 -7.58
N GLU A 503 -1.70 12.57 -7.12
CA GLU A 503 -1.08 13.51 -6.20
C GLU A 503 -0.77 12.86 -4.84
N ALA A 504 -1.57 11.88 -4.39
CA ALA A 504 -1.25 11.08 -3.21
C ALA A 504 0.04 10.25 -3.38
N VAL A 505 0.35 9.78 -4.60
CA VAL A 505 1.64 9.12 -4.88
C VAL A 505 2.78 10.10 -4.65
N ARG A 506 2.70 11.33 -5.20
CA ARG A 506 3.70 12.37 -4.99
C ARG A 506 3.94 12.66 -3.50
N GLU A 507 2.86 12.83 -2.76
CA GLU A 507 2.91 13.05 -1.31
C GLU A 507 3.63 11.90 -0.58
N GLY A 508 3.41 10.66 -1.00
CA GLY A 508 4.11 9.50 -0.44
C GLY A 508 5.60 9.51 -0.78
N VAL A 509 5.95 9.83 -2.03
CA VAL A 509 7.35 9.96 -2.43
C VAL A 509 8.07 11.02 -1.61
N ASP A 510 7.44 12.17 -1.35
CA ASP A 510 8.02 13.22 -0.53
C ASP A 510 8.10 12.81 0.95
N ASP A 511 7.09 12.14 1.52
CA ASP A 511 7.15 11.52 2.86
C ASP A 511 8.40 10.62 3.00
N TYR A 512 8.66 9.78 1.99
CA TYR A 512 9.86 8.93 1.95
C TYR A 512 11.14 9.77 1.92
N ARG A 513 11.21 10.78 1.05
CA ARG A 513 12.43 11.60 0.87
C ARG A 513 12.77 12.42 2.11
N TYR A 514 11.77 12.95 2.84
CA TYR A 514 11.96 13.60 4.13
C TYR A 514 12.59 12.63 5.14
N ALA A 515 12.00 11.44 5.29
CA ALA A 515 12.48 10.46 6.24
C ALA A 515 13.86 9.91 5.85
N HIS A 516 14.13 9.76 4.55
CA HIS A 516 15.43 9.39 4.03
C HIS A 516 16.50 10.44 4.35
N LEU A 517 16.22 11.72 4.11
CA LEU A 517 17.13 12.82 4.46
C LEU A 517 17.42 12.84 5.97
N LEU A 518 16.38 12.71 6.80
CA LEU A 518 16.57 12.64 8.26
C LEU A 518 17.51 11.49 8.65
N ARG A 519 17.33 10.30 8.05
CA ARG A 519 18.22 9.16 8.32
C ARG A 519 19.66 9.39 7.87
N GLN A 520 19.88 10.03 6.72
CA GLN A 520 21.22 10.40 6.28
C GLN A 520 21.88 11.33 7.30
N LEU A 521 21.14 12.32 7.81
CA LEU A 521 21.64 13.24 8.83
C LEU A 521 21.90 12.54 10.17
N CYS A 522 21.04 11.63 10.60
CA CYS A 522 21.30 10.81 11.79
C CYS A 522 22.58 9.97 11.63
N SER A 523 22.81 9.38 10.45
CA SER A 523 24.03 8.62 10.18
C SER A 523 25.29 9.49 10.31
N LEU A 524 25.25 10.73 9.81
CA LEU A 524 26.34 11.69 9.98
C LEU A 524 26.52 12.14 11.43
N ALA A 525 25.42 12.35 12.14
CA ALA A 525 25.44 12.80 13.52
C ALA A 525 26.09 11.77 14.46
N ARG A 526 25.97 10.47 14.16
CA ARG A 526 26.67 9.39 14.90
C ARG A 526 28.19 9.47 14.81
N GLU A 527 28.75 10.12 13.79
CA GLU A 527 30.19 10.33 13.65
C GLU A 527 30.70 11.51 14.50
N SER A 528 29.80 12.32 15.05
CA SER A 528 30.13 13.46 15.91
C SER A 528 30.22 13.02 17.38
N SER A 529 31.18 13.59 18.11
CA SER A 529 31.26 13.45 19.57
C SER A 529 30.67 14.64 20.33
N ALA A 530 30.07 15.61 19.63
CA ALA A 530 29.53 16.82 20.25
C ALA A 530 28.17 16.57 20.91
N THR A 531 28.02 16.96 22.18
CA THR A 531 26.78 16.76 22.96
C THR A 531 25.51 17.29 22.27
N PRO A 532 25.49 18.53 21.72
CA PRO A 532 24.29 19.03 21.03
C PRO A 532 23.89 18.18 19.83
N THR A 533 24.87 17.63 19.11
CA THR A 533 24.64 16.71 17.98
C THR A 533 24.06 15.38 18.47
N ASN A 534 24.55 14.85 19.59
CA ASN A 534 24.04 13.61 20.18
C ASN A 534 22.61 13.75 20.70
N ASP A 535 22.27 14.88 21.31
CA ASP A 535 20.90 15.14 21.79
C ASP A 535 19.92 15.26 20.61
N ALA A 536 20.29 16.00 19.56
CA ALA A 536 19.50 16.12 18.35
C ALA A 536 19.34 14.78 17.62
N LEU A 537 20.41 13.98 17.54
CA LEU A 537 20.38 12.62 16.99
C LEU A 537 19.38 11.74 17.75
N LYS A 538 19.47 11.71 19.08
CA LYS A 538 18.60 10.90 19.93
C LYS A 538 17.13 11.30 19.76
N ALA A 539 16.83 12.60 19.72
CA ALA A 539 15.47 13.08 19.51
C ALA A 539 14.90 12.69 18.13
N ALA A 540 15.72 12.78 17.08
CA ALA A 540 15.36 12.40 15.72
C ALA A 540 15.12 10.89 15.60
N GLU A 541 16.02 10.06 16.13
CA GLU A 541 15.89 8.59 16.14
C GLU A 541 14.68 8.12 16.93
N GLN A 542 14.42 8.73 18.10
CA GLN A 542 13.23 8.44 18.90
C GLN A 542 11.95 8.78 18.14
N SER A 543 11.91 9.94 17.48
CA SER A 543 10.73 10.35 16.69
C SER A 543 10.48 9.42 15.52
N LEU A 544 11.50 9.09 14.74
CA LEU A 544 11.36 8.16 13.61
C LEU A 544 10.97 6.75 14.09
N THR A 545 11.57 6.27 15.18
CA THR A 545 11.21 4.97 15.77
C THR A 545 9.75 4.94 16.23
N ALA A 546 9.27 6.01 16.87
CA ALA A 546 7.89 6.15 17.32
C ALA A 546 6.89 6.22 16.17
N ILE A 547 7.24 6.88 15.06
CA ILE A 547 6.42 6.90 13.84
C ILE A 547 6.33 5.49 13.27
N LEU A 548 7.47 4.85 13.02
CA LEU A 548 7.49 3.55 12.37
C LEU A 548 6.81 2.47 13.23
N SER A 549 6.87 2.57 14.58
CA SER A 549 6.18 1.64 15.48
C SER A 549 4.65 1.70 15.41
N GLN A 550 4.08 2.75 14.82
CA GLN A 550 2.63 2.87 14.61
C GLN A 550 2.17 2.20 13.31
N ILE A 551 3.09 1.78 12.44
CA ILE A 551 2.77 1.18 11.13
C ILE A 551 2.43 -0.29 11.31
N ASP A 552 1.22 -0.69 10.91
CA ASP A 552 0.78 -2.09 10.95
C ASP A 552 1.34 -2.90 9.77
N TRP A 553 1.92 -4.07 10.06
CA TRP A 553 2.39 -5.03 9.04
C TRP A 553 1.26 -5.59 8.17
N ARG A 554 0.03 -5.62 8.71
CA ARG A 554 -1.15 -6.11 8.02
C ARG A 554 -1.63 -5.22 6.87
N PHE A 555 -1.00 -4.08 6.60
CA PHE A 555 -1.36 -3.27 5.42
C PHE A 555 -1.28 -4.11 4.12
N GLN A 556 -0.24 -4.93 3.98
CA GLN A 556 -0.13 -5.97 2.96
C GLN A 556 -0.21 -7.39 3.58
N ALA A 557 -1.25 -7.63 4.39
CA ALA A 557 -1.50 -8.94 5.00
C ALA A 557 -1.63 -10.08 3.98
N LEU A 558 -1.35 -11.31 4.43
CA LEU A 558 -1.46 -12.52 3.62
C LEU A 558 -2.89 -12.71 3.07
N ALA A 559 -3.94 -12.54 3.91
CA ALA A 559 -5.33 -12.47 3.44
C ALA A 559 -5.73 -11.06 3.05
N GLY A 560 -6.50 -10.94 1.97
CA GLY A 560 -7.25 -9.70 1.69
C GLY A 560 -8.21 -9.30 2.82
N GLY A 561 -8.77 -10.27 3.56
CA GLY A 561 -9.67 -10.00 4.70
C GLY A 561 -8.99 -9.51 5.98
N GLU A 562 -7.67 -9.63 6.06
CA GLU A 562 -6.86 -9.21 7.22
C GLU A 562 -6.16 -7.87 6.98
N ARG A 563 -6.31 -7.29 5.78
CA ARG A 563 -5.67 -6.04 5.42
C ARG A 563 -6.16 -4.90 6.30
N THR A 564 -5.23 -4.18 6.90
CA THR A 564 -5.56 -2.96 7.62
C THR A 564 -5.57 -1.76 6.68
N PRO A 565 -6.48 -0.79 6.89
CA PRO A 565 -6.49 0.43 6.10
C PRO A 565 -5.22 1.25 6.37
N PRO A 566 -4.82 2.12 5.43
CA PRO A 566 -3.77 3.10 5.69
C PRO A 566 -4.20 4.05 6.83
N PRO A 567 -3.24 4.68 7.54
CA PRO A 567 -3.54 5.76 8.47
C PRO A 567 -4.32 6.89 7.80
N HIS A 568 -5.05 7.65 8.60
CA HIS A 568 -5.73 8.84 8.12
C HIS A 568 -4.71 9.87 7.55
N PRO A 569 -5.03 10.61 6.47
CA PRO A 569 -4.11 11.56 5.86
C PRO A 569 -3.47 12.56 6.84
N SER A 570 -4.23 13.08 7.81
CA SER A 570 -3.70 14.00 8.82
C SER A 570 -2.61 13.37 9.69
N MET A 571 -2.67 12.06 9.96
CA MET A 571 -1.61 11.33 10.65
C MET A 571 -0.32 11.30 9.82
N LEU A 572 -0.44 11.06 8.51
CA LEU A 572 0.71 11.07 7.59
C LEU A 572 1.32 12.48 7.51
N ARG A 573 0.50 13.53 7.45
CA ARG A 573 0.94 14.94 7.52
C ARG A 573 1.67 15.25 8.84
N LYS A 574 1.15 14.77 9.98
CA LYS A 574 1.80 14.91 11.29
C LYS A 574 3.16 14.22 11.32
N TRP A 575 3.26 12.98 10.83
CA TRP A 575 4.54 12.27 10.74
C TRP A 575 5.54 13.02 9.85
N ARG A 576 5.11 13.53 8.68
CA ARG A 576 5.96 14.39 7.82
C ARG A 576 6.46 15.61 8.58
N ARG A 577 5.57 16.35 9.26
CA ARG A 577 5.92 17.55 10.05
C ARG A 577 6.93 17.23 11.15
N GLN A 578 6.72 16.14 11.88
CA GLN A 578 7.64 15.67 12.93
C GLN A 578 9.02 15.35 12.37
N VAL A 579 9.10 14.64 11.24
CA VAL A 579 10.36 14.34 10.56
C VAL A 579 11.04 15.61 10.07
N ALA A 580 10.30 16.50 9.42
CA ALA A 580 10.81 17.74 8.85
C ALA A 580 11.38 18.68 9.92
N ALA A 581 10.77 18.75 11.11
CA ALA A 581 11.20 19.61 12.21
C ALA A 581 12.63 19.28 12.73
N HIS A 582 13.08 18.03 12.62
CA HIS A 582 14.42 17.64 13.07
C HIS A 582 15.53 18.03 12.08
N ILE A 583 15.19 18.16 10.79
CA ILE A 583 16.16 18.34 9.71
C ILE A 583 16.95 19.66 9.83
N PRO A 584 16.34 20.85 10.02
CA PRO A 584 17.08 22.10 10.18
C PRO A 584 18.05 22.07 11.37
N THR A 585 17.62 21.49 12.50
CA THR A 585 18.45 21.37 13.70
C THR A 585 19.70 20.55 13.41
N LEU A 586 19.55 19.35 12.85
CA LEU A 586 20.70 18.51 12.50
C LEU A 586 21.60 19.17 11.44
N LEU A 587 21.02 19.79 10.41
CA LEU A 587 21.79 20.52 9.39
C LEU A 587 22.62 21.65 9.97
N SER A 588 22.11 22.37 10.98
CA SER A 588 22.85 23.46 11.65
C SER A 588 24.02 22.97 12.51
N LEU A 589 23.95 21.73 12.99
CA LEU A 589 24.96 21.12 13.87
C LEU A 589 26.03 20.33 13.10
N LEU A 590 25.71 19.89 11.88
CA LEU A 590 26.60 19.08 11.04
C LEU A 590 27.44 19.96 10.12
N ARG A 591 28.68 19.53 9.86
CA ARG A 591 29.56 20.27 8.94
C ARG A 591 29.04 20.17 7.50
N PRO A 592 29.02 21.28 6.75
CA PRO A 592 28.70 21.25 5.32
C PRO A 592 29.63 20.28 4.57
N GLY A 593 29.06 19.46 3.68
CA GLY A 593 29.83 18.65 2.73
C GLY A 593 30.17 17.21 3.15
N LEU A 594 29.75 16.75 4.34
CA LEU A 594 29.83 15.34 4.71
C LEU A 594 28.82 14.51 3.89
N ARG A 595 29.27 13.40 3.30
CA ARG A 595 28.41 12.43 2.59
C ARG A 595 28.47 11.09 3.32
N PRO A 596 27.42 10.70 4.04
CA PRO A 596 27.38 9.38 4.65
C PRO A 596 27.14 8.35 3.54
N PRO A 597 27.72 7.14 3.64
CA PRO A 597 27.14 6.00 2.96
C PRO A 597 25.68 5.84 3.43
N VAL A 598 24.75 5.49 2.54
CA VAL A 598 23.39 5.10 2.96
C VAL A 598 23.48 3.62 3.37
N PRO A 599 23.45 3.28 4.67
CA PRO A 599 23.39 1.88 5.05
C PRO A 599 22.10 1.26 4.48
N PRO A 600 22.17 0.02 3.96
CA PRO A 600 20.98 -0.69 3.52
C PRO A 600 19.99 -0.80 4.68
N VAL A 601 18.71 -0.60 4.38
CA VAL A 601 17.64 -0.62 5.36
C VAL A 601 17.15 -2.05 5.47
N SER A 602 17.24 -2.63 6.66
CA SER A 602 16.49 -3.84 6.98
C SER A 602 15.13 -3.46 7.56
N PRO A 603 14.04 -4.17 7.20
CA PRO A 603 12.77 -4.08 7.92
C PRO A 603 12.92 -4.35 9.43
N PHE A 604 14.00 -5.03 9.85
CA PHE A 604 14.29 -5.41 11.22
C PHE A 604 15.30 -4.50 11.95
N ASP A 605 15.71 -3.39 11.34
CA ASP A 605 16.64 -2.43 11.97
C ASP A 605 16.05 -1.70 13.19
N PHE A 606 14.76 -1.86 13.47
CA PHE A 606 14.06 -1.19 14.55
C PHE A 606 13.57 -2.22 15.59
N GLU A 607 13.79 -1.96 16.89
CA GLU A 607 13.50 -2.93 17.98
C GLU A 607 12.05 -3.47 17.98
N TRP A 608 11.09 -2.65 17.56
CA TRP A 608 9.68 -3.02 17.52
C TRP A 608 9.32 -3.88 16.29
N ALA A 609 10.19 -3.99 15.28
CA ALA A 609 10.00 -4.88 14.13
C ALA A 609 10.13 -6.37 14.48
N ALA A 610 10.63 -6.67 15.69
CA ALA A 610 10.61 -8.01 16.29
C ALA A 610 9.34 -8.26 17.14
N VAL A 611 8.48 -7.26 17.34
CA VAL A 611 7.25 -7.42 18.12
C VAL A 611 6.26 -8.22 17.28
N GLY A 612 5.99 -9.43 17.76
CA GLY A 612 5.12 -10.40 17.14
C GLY A 612 3.71 -9.85 16.89
N GLN A 613 3.04 -10.54 15.97
CA GLN A 613 1.62 -10.40 15.68
C GLN A 613 0.82 -10.25 16.99
N GLU A 614 -0.20 -9.38 17.00
CA GLU A 614 -1.16 -9.30 18.10
C GLU A 614 -1.55 -10.73 18.55
N GLU A 615 -1.50 -10.98 19.85
CA GLU A 615 -1.66 -12.32 20.42
C GLU A 615 -2.98 -12.95 19.95
N ILE A 616 -2.89 -14.10 19.30
CA ILE A 616 -4.05 -14.81 18.75
C ILE A 616 -4.89 -15.31 19.92
N ARG A 617 -6.15 -14.87 19.96
CA ARG A 617 -7.10 -15.39 20.94
C ARG A 617 -7.66 -16.71 20.44
N TYR A 618 -7.54 -17.74 21.26
CA TYR A 618 -8.14 -19.04 20.98
C TYR A 618 -9.39 -19.24 21.84
N GLY A 619 -10.36 -19.95 21.27
CA GLY A 619 -11.48 -20.53 22.00
C GLY A 619 -11.03 -21.71 22.88
N SER A 620 -12.01 -22.43 23.43
CA SER A 620 -11.75 -23.64 24.20
C SER A 620 -11.09 -24.73 23.35
N GLU A 621 -10.25 -25.54 23.99
CA GLU A 621 -9.69 -26.76 23.39
C GLU A 621 -10.80 -27.72 22.95
N LEU A 622 -10.68 -28.22 21.71
CA LEU A 622 -11.64 -29.17 21.14
C LEU A 622 -11.10 -30.61 21.15
N LEU A 623 -9.80 -30.82 21.38
CA LEU A 623 -9.21 -32.15 21.50
C LEU A 623 -9.20 -32.68 22.94
N PRO A 624 -9.73 -33.89 23.18
CA PRO A 624 -9.37 -34.67 24.35
C PRO A 624 -7.97 -35.29 24.21
N LEU A 625 -7.19 -35.35 25.30
CA LEU A 625 -5.94 -36.14 25.42
C LEU A 625 -4.93 -35.89 24.29
N SER A 626 -4.40 -34.68 24.23
CA SER A 626 -3.55 -34.20 23.13
C SER A 626 -2.11 -33.88 23.54
N ASP A 627 -1.78 -34.07 24.81
CA ASP A 627 -0.47 -33.86 25.44
C ASP A 627 0.33 -35.18 25.63
N PHE A 628 -0.25 -36.32 25.25
CA PHE A 628 0.35 -37.66 25.38
C PHE A 628 0.75 -38.11 26.80
N GLU A 629 0.38 -37.38 27.85
CA GLU A 629 0.81 -37.66 29.22
C GLU A 629 0.19 -38.93 29.81
N ALA A 630 -0.99 -39.32 29.34
CA ALA A 630 -1.67 -40.53 29.81
C ALA A 630 -1.44 -41.74 28.90
N ALA A 631 -1.52 -41.56 27.58
CA ALA A 631 -1.39 -42.62 26.58
C ALA A 631 -1.24 -42.06 25.17
N LEU A 632 -0.74 -42.88 24.23
CA LEU A 632 -0.75 -42.57 22.79
C LEU A 632 -2.17 -42.60 22.21
N LYS A 633 -3.03 -43.49 22.71
CA LYS A 633 -4.43 -43.55 22.30
C LYS A 633 -5.15 -42.27 22.77
N PRO A 634 -5.99 -41.66 21.93
CA PRO A 634 -6.64 -42.25 20.75
C PRO A 634 -5.90 -42.06 19.42
N TRP A 635 -4.73 -41.41 19.41
CA TRP A 635 -3.90 -41.27 18.22
C TRP A 635 -3.27 -42.61 17.82
N GLN A 636 -3.13 -42.80 16.52
CA GLN A 636 -2.61 -44.02 15.92
C GLN A 636 -1.50 -43.69 14.95
N VAL A 637 -0.42 -44.46 14.98
CA VAL A 637 0.65 -44.37 14.00
C VAL A 637 0.36 -45.38 12.90
N GLN A 638 -0.02 -44.89 11.72
CA GLN A 638 -0.43 -45.72 10.59
C GLN A 638 0.53 -45.50 9.41
N PRO A 639 1.29 -46.53 8.98
CA PRO A 639 2.14 -46.43 7.81
C PRO A 639 1.32 -46.47 6.51
N TRP A 640 1.75 -45.68 5.52
CA TRP A 640 1.23 -45.59 4.16
C TRP A 640 2.38 -45.77 3.15
N ASN A 641 2.33 -46.84 2.33
CA ASN A 641 3.41 -47.23 1.43
C ASN A 641 4.80 -47.36 2.11
N GLY A 642 4.83 -47.81 3.36
CA GLY A 642 6.06 -47.91 4.18
C GLY A 642 5.94 -48.83 5.39
N LYS A 643 6.98 -48.84 6.24
CA LYS A 643 7.08 -49.67 7.46
C LYS A 643 7.26 -48.85 8.74
N GLY A 644 6.85 -47.59 8.75
CA GLY A 644 7.06 -46.74 9.92
C GLY A 644 6.28 -47.20 11.15
N THR A 645 6.85 -46.98 12.33
CA THR A 645 6.32 -47.37 13.65
C THR A 645 6.24 -46.15 14.56
N GLY A 646 5.49 -46.24 15.66
CA GLY A 646 5.58 -45.23 16.69
C GLY A 646 5.11 -45.67 18.06
N ALA A 647 5.59 -44.95 19.07
CA ALA A 647 5.40 -45.22 20.49
C ALA A 647 5.55 -43.91 21.28
N LEU A 648 5.25 -43.94 22.57
CA LEU A 648 5.59 -42.84 23.47
C LEU A 648 7.09 -42.85 23.77
N ASP A 649 7.67 -41.67 23.91
CA ASP A 649 9.08 -41.46 24.24
C ASP A 649 9.21 -40.45 25.38
N THR A 650 9.87 -40.85 26.48
CA THR A 650 10.09 -40.01 27.66
C THR A 650 11.39 -39.21 27.57
N ALA A 651 12.29 -39.54 26.66
CA ALA A 651 13.60 -38.90 26.56
C ALA A 651 13.56 -37.58 25.79
N GLU A 652 12.61 -37.43 24.87
CA GLU A 652 12.46 -36.25 24.01
C GLU A 652 10.98 -35.84 24.01
N HIS A 653 10.67 -34.74 24.67
CA HIS A 653 9.33 -34.17 24.80
C HIS A 653 9.44 -32.64 24.84
N HIS A 654 8.37 -31.96 24.42
CA HIS A 654 8.33 -30.49 24.44
C HIS A 654 7.87 -30.00 25.81
N SER A 655 6.76 -30.55 26.30
CA SER A 655 6.25 -30.28 27.64
C SER A 655 5.91 -31.59 28.37
N GLY A 656 5.55 -31.52 29.64
CA GLY A 656 5.16 -32.73 30.39
C GLY A 656 6.31 -33.73 30.60
N LYS A 657 6.05 -35.00 30.31
CA LYS A 657 6.94 -36.14 30.59
C LYS A 657 7.24 -37.00 29.37
N GLN A 658 6.42 -36.94 28.31
CA GLN A 658 6.58 -37.82 27.14
C GLN A 658 5.91 -37.26 25.88
N SER A 659 6.41 -37.63 24.71
CA SER A 659 5.84 -37.26 23.41
C SER A 659 5.57 -38.49 22.54
N ALA A 660 4.82 -38.30 21.44
CA ALA A 660 4.64 -39.34 20.43
C ALA A 660 5.83 -39.36 19.46
N ARG A 661 6.58 -40.47 19.44
CA ARG A 661 7.68 -40.69 18.49
C ARG A 661 7.20 -41.52 17.30
N VAL A 662 7.42 -40.99 16.11
CA VAL A 662 7.19 -41.65 14.81
C VAL A 662 8.53 -41.88 14.13
N GLU A 663 8.80 -43.11 13.71
CA GLU A 663 10.05 -43.52 13.09
C GLU A 663 9.80 -44.21 11.75
N ILE A 664 10.45 -43.73 10.70
CA ILE A 664 10.45 -44.35 9.37
C ILE A 664 11.87 -44.91 9.12
N PRO A 665 12.01 -46.24 8.93
CA PRO A 665 13.31 -46.88 8.73
C PRO A 665 14.13 -46.27 7.59
N ALA A 666 15.45 -46.20 7.77
CA ALA A 666 16.39 -45.61 6.82
C ALA A 666 16.40 -46.28 5.42
N ASP A 667 16.02 -47.55 5.34
CA ASP A 667 15.89 -48.33 4.10
C ASP A 667 14.54 -48.11 3.38
N SER A 668 13.66 -47.26 3.92
CA SER A 668 12.38 -46.92 3.29
C SER A 668 12.55 -45.94 2.13
N SER A 669 11.64 -46.02 1.14
CA SER A 669 11.57 -45.05 0.04
C SER A 669 11.40 -43.62 0.55
N THR A 670 11.90 -42.62 -0.18
CA THR A 670 11.64 -41.19 0.10
C THR A 670 10.15 -40.82 -0.01
N GLN A 671 9.35 -41.65 -0.66
CA GLN A 671 7.89 -41.52 -0.73
C GLN A 671 7.15 -42.26 0.40
N ALA A 672 7.84 -43.05 1.23
CA ALA A 672 7.23 -43.74 2.36
C ALA A 672 6.66 -42.72 3.35
N THR A 673 5.39 -42.86 3.70
CA THR A 673 4.70 -41.90 4.56
C THR A 673 4.15 -42.62 5.77
N THR A 674 4.28 -42.03 6.95
CA THR A 674 3.57 -42.51 8.15
C THR A 674 2.77 -41.36 8.71
N VAL A 675 1.55 -41.63 9.15
CA VAL A 675 0.67 -40.63 9.73
C VAL A 675 0.40 -40.93 11.20
N LEU A 676 0.63 -39.95 12.06
CA LEU A 676 0.05 -39.93 13.41
C LEU A 676 -1.35 -39.33 13.28
N VAL A 677 -2.39 -40.16 13.40
CA VAL A 677 -3.76 -39.83 12.98
C VAL A 677 -4.80 -40.19 14.05
N TRP A 678 -5.87 -39.40 14.12
CA TRP A 678 -7.05 -39.69 14.94
C TRP A 678 -8.35 -39.36 14.15
N PRO A 679 -9.37 -40.26 14.10
CA PRO A 679 -9.45 -41.64 14.61
C PRO A 679 -8.75 -42.69 13.77
N SER A 680 -8.84 -42.58 12.44
CA SER A 680 -8.13 -43.39 11.46
C SER A 680 -8.28 -42.69 10.11
N TRP A 681 -7.27 -42.72 9.25
CA TRP A 681 -7.43 -42.13 7.91
C TRP A 681 -8.39 -42.95 7.02
N ALA A 682 -8.66 -44.21 7.37
CA ALA A 682 -9.53 -45.14 6.64
C ALA A 682 -11.03 -45.04 6.99
N GLY A 683 -11.44 -44.14 7.89
CA GLY A 683 -12.85 -43.87 8.19
C GLY A 683 -13.17 -43.76 9.68
N GLY A 684 -14.30 -43.11 9.99
CA GLY A 684 -14.85 -42.98 11.35
C GLY A 684 -15.41 -41.58 11.64
N GLY A 685 -14.82 -40.53 11.06
CA GLY A 685 -15.14 -39.13 11.40
C GLY A 685 -14.80 -38.81 12.85
N LEU A 686 -14.36 -37.59 13.14
CA LEU A 686 -14.29 -37.15 14.52
C LEU A 686 -15.70 -36.87 15.03
N SER A 687 -15.99 -37.24 16.28
CA SER A 687 -17.21 -36.84 16.98
C SER A 687 -17.09 -35.37 17.43
N LEU A 688 -16.86 -34.50 16.45
CA LEU A 688 -16.65 -33.07 16.58
C LEU A 688 -17.20 -32.42 15.30
N SER A 689 -17.90 -31.30 15.45
CA SER A 689 -18.36 -30.49 14.31
C SER A 689 -17.75 -29.10 14.37
N LEU A 690 -17.14 -28.67 13.27
CA LEU A 690 -16.65 -27.31 13.10
C LEU A 690 -17.78 -26.46 12.52
N ALA A 691 -18.12 -25.34 13.16
CA ALA A 691 -19.21 -24.47 12.74
C ALA A 691 -18.86 -23.64 11.49
N ALA A 692 -19.86 -23.28 10.70
CA ALA A 692 -19.69 -22.41 9.53
C ALA A 692 -19.20 -21.02 9.92
N ASP A 693 -18.50 -20.35 8.98
CA ASP A 693 -18.00 -18.98 9.11
C ASP A 693 -17.10 -18.74 10.33
N ARG A 694 -16.45 -19.80 10.81
CA ARG A 694 -15.47 -19.80 11.88
C ARG A 694 -14.10 -20.23 11.36
N ILE A 695 -13.06 -19.82 12.04
CA ILE A 695 -11.69 -20.23 11.76
C ILE A 695 -11.28 -21.20 12.86
N TYR A 696 -10.74 -22.36 12.49
CA TYR A 696 -10.19 -23.32 13.44
C TYR A 696 -8.71 -23.56 13.13
N GLU A 697 -7.88 -23.64 14.15
CA GLU A 697 -6.47 -23.99 14.04
C GLU A 697 -6.21 -25.36 14.66
N PHE A 698 -5.62 -26.26 13.89
CA PHE A 698 -5.00 -27.49 14.39
C PHE A 698 -3.48 -27.30 14.42
N SER A 699 -2.85 -27.54 15.56
CA SER A 699 -1.42 -27.34 15.77
C SER A 699 -0.78 -28.48 16.55
N ALA A 700 0.54 -28.61 16.41
CA ALA A 700 1.37 -29.51 17.22
C ALA A 700 2.77 -28.95 17.37
N TRP A 701 3.42 -29.23 18.49
CA TRP A 701 4.86 -29.10 18.62
C TRP A 701 5.52 -30.33 18.03
N VAL A 702 6.53 -30.12 17.19
CA VAL A 702 7.27 -31.20 16.56
C VAL A 702 8.77 -30.96 16.62
N LYS A 703 9.51 -32.06 16.66
CA LYS A 703 10.97 -32.07 16.49
C LYS A 703 11.31 -33.21 15.57
N TRP A 704 12.33 -33.05 14.73
CA TRP A 704 12.70 -34.10 13.78
C TRP A 704 14.21 -34.23 13.62
N LYS A 705 14.64 -35.45 13.28
CA LYS A 705 16.06 -35.80 13.10
C LYS A 705 16.24 -36.72 11.89
N GLY A 706 17.32 -36.47 11.14
CA GLY A 706 17.71 -37.32 10.01
C GLY A 706 16.84 -37.16 8.77
N ARG A 707 16.16 -36.01 8.61
CA ARG A 707 15.31 -35.68 7.45
C ARG A 707 15.47 -34.21 7.04
N SER A 708 15.30 -33.92 5.74
CA SER A 708 15.29 -32.56 5.16
C SER A 708 13.89 -31.99 4.92
N VAL A 709 12.86 -32.85 4.87
CA VAL A 709 11.46 -32.45 4.69
C VAL A 709 10.78 -32.41 6.06
N PRO A 710 10.21 -31.28 6.48
CA PRO A 710 9.49 -31.16 7.76
C PRO A 710 8.20 -32.00 7.72
N PRO A 711 7.69 -32.47 8.88
CA PRO A 711 6.35 -33.05 8.93
C PRO A 711 5.30 -31.98 8.61
N SER A 712 4.12 -32.40 8.12
CA SER A 712 3.00 -31.48 7.84
C SER A 712 1.78 -31.85 8.66
N ILE A 713 1.01 -30.85 9.12
CA ILE A 713 -0.21 -31.05 9.89
C ILE A 713 -1.43 -30.87 9.00
N ARG A 714 -2.46 -31.73 9.14
CA ARG A 714 -3.65 -31.70 8.29
C ARG A 714 -4.96 -31.84 9.08
N ILE A 715 -5.95 -31.05 8.68
CA ILE A 715 -7.37 -31.25 9.02
C ILE A 715 -8.06 -31.76 7.75
N ALA A 716 -8.45 -33.03 7.72
CA ALA A 716 -9.13 -33.58 6.56
C ALA A 716 -10.63 -33.30 6.63
N LEU A 717 -11.13 -32.44 5.76
CA LEU A 717 -12.54 -32.04 5.71
C LEU A 717 -13.28 -32.67 4.52
N PRO A 718 -14.63 -32.70 4.54
CA PRO A 718 -15.42 -32.92 3.34
C PRO A 718 -15.11 -31.90 2.25
N GLU A 719 -15.26 -32.30 0.99
CA GLU A 719 -15.01 -31.41 -0.15
C GLU A 719 -15.92 -30.17 -0.08
N GLY A 720 -15.34 -28.99 -0.31
CA GLY A 720 -16.04 -27.70 -0.22
C GLY A 720 -16.35 -27.19 1.19
N ALA A 721 -16.06 -27.97 2.25
CA ALA A 721 -16.34 -27.57 3.63
C ALA A 721 -15.39 -26.47 4.14
N ALA A 722 -14.14 -26.45 3.67
CA ALA A 722 -13.22 -25.33 3.89
C ALA A 722 -13.35 -24.32 2.76
N ARG A 723 -13.55 -23.05 3.12
CA ARG A 723 -13.48 -21.90 2.22
C ARG A 723 -12.02 -21.54 1.91
N ALA A 724 -11.15 -21.65 2.92
CA ALA A 724 -9.72 -21.40 2.81
C ALA A 724 -8.95 -22.25 3.83
N THR A 725 -7.73 -22.66 3.47
CA THR A 725 -6.79 -23.35 4.36
C THR A 725 -5.48 -22.60 4.36
N ARG A 726 -4.84 -22.45 5.53
CA ARG A 726 -3.53 -21.81 5.69
C ARG A 726 -2.66 -22.68 6.56
N GLU A 727 -1.38 -22.78 6.25
CA GLU A 727 -0.42 -23.53 7.04
C GLU A 727 0.72 -22.61 7.46
N GLY A 728 1.35 -22.92 8.58
CA GLY A 728 2.48 -22.14 9.05
C GLY A 728 3.27 -22.85 10.15
N GLN A 729 4.40 -22.25 10.48
CA GLN A 729 5.29 -22.71 11.52
C GLN A 729 5.77 -21.51 12.35
N ASP A 730 5.86 -21.71 13.66
CA ASP A 730 6.43 -20.72 14.56
C ASP A 730 7.97 -20.79 14.48
N LYS A 731 8.64 -19.77 15.02
CA LYS A 731 10.12 -19.77 15.08
C LYS A 731 10.59 -20.99 15.90
N PRO A 732 11.54 -21.80 15.39
CA PRO A 732 12.09 -22.92 16.14
C PRO A 732 12.65 -22.49 17.49
N ALA A 733 12.33 -23.24 18.53
CA ALA A 733 12.91 -23.10 19.85
C ALA A 733 14.40 -23.51 19.83
N ALA A 734 15.17 -23.03 20.81
CA ALA A 734 16.62 -23.26 20.87
C ALA A 734 17.00 -24.75 20.99
N ASP A 735 16.08 -25.58 21.47
CA ASP A 735 16.20 -27.02 21.63
C ASP A 735 15.75 -27.82 20.37
N GLY A 736 15.32 -27.12 19.31
CA GLY A 736 14.91 -27.70 18.04
C GLY A 736 13.43 -28.05 17.94
N TRP A 737 12.62 -27.84 18.98
CA TRP A 737 11.16 -27.97 18.88
C TRP A 737 10.56 -26.82 18.07
N THR A 738 9.62 -27.14 17.20
CA THR A 738 8.95 -26.16 16.32
C THR A 738 7.47 -26.42 16.34
N ARG A 739 6.66 -25.38 16.57
CA ARG A 739 5.21 -25.49 16.49
C ARG A 739 4.75 -25.33 15.05
N LEU A 740 4.04 -26.33 14.54
CA LEU A 740 3.37 -26.29 13.23
C LEU A 740 1.88 -26.09 13.44
N TRP A 741 1.21 -25.45 12.49
CA TRP A 741 -0.23 -25.26 12.53
C TRP A 741 -0.87 -25.22 11.14
N THR A 742 -2.15 -25.59 11.07
CA THR A 742 -3.03 -25.44 9.92
C THR A 742 -4.34 -24.80 10.36
N ARG A 743 -4.76 -23.74 9.67
CA ARG A 743 -6.02 -23.01 9.90
C ARG A 743 -6.99 -23.25 8.77
N VAL A 744 -8.23 -23.56 9.11
CA VAL A 744 -9.32 -23.73 8.14
C VAL A 744 -10.43 -22.73 8.42
N GLU A 745 -10.81 -21.96 7.40
CA GLU A 745 -12.02 -21.14 7.40
C GLU A 745 -13.19 -21.99 6.91
N MET A 746 -14.20 -22.20 7.73
CA MET A 746 -15.32 -23.08 7.41
C MET A 746 -16.35 -22.39 6.51
N ASN A 747 -16.73 -23.06 5.42
CA ASN A 747 -17.78 -22.63 4.50
C ASN A 747 -19.19 -23.03 5.00
N PHE A 748 -19.33 -24.26 5.45
CA PHE A 748 -20.53 -24.81 6.06
C PHE A 748 -20.14 -25.75 7.21
N PRO A 749 -21.05 -26.04 8.16
CA PRO A 749 -20.67 -26.85 9.32
C PRO A 749 -20.30 -28.27 8.87
N ALA A 750 -19.15 -28.76 9.31
CA ALA A 750 -18.68 -30.09 8.93
C ALA A 750 -17.80 -30.72 10.01
N ALA A 751 -17.87 -32.05 10.11
CA ALA A 751 -16.96 -32.83 10.94
C ALA A 751 -15.67 -33.15 10.17
N PRO A 752 -14.48 -32.99 10.77
CA PRO A 752 -13.26 -33.49 10.16
C PRO A 752 -13.31 -35.03 10.04
N LYS A 753 -12.93 -35.54 8.88
CA LYS A 753 -12.76 -36.98 8.62
C LYS A 753 -11.66 -37.56 9.52
N TYR A 754 -10.56 -36.83 9.64
CA TYR A 754 -9.44 -37.13 10.53
C TYR A 754 -8.57 -35.88 10.77
N LEU A 755 -7.78 -35.92 11.83
CA LEU A 755 -6.66 -35.02 12.09
C LEU A 755 -5.36 -35.82 11.99
N ALA A 756 -4.33 -35.28 11.36
CA ALA A 756 -3.08 -36.02 11.17
C ALA A 756 -1.82 -35.15 11.17
N VAL A 757 -0.74 -35.71 11.70
CA VAL A 757 0.64 -35.28 11.41
C VAL A 757 1.24 -36.25 10.40
N TRP A 758 1.55 -35.76 9.21
CA TRP A 758 2.11 -36.52 8.10
C TRP A 758 3.63 -36.44 8.11
N VAL A 759 4.24 -37.61 8.03
CA VAL A 759 5.69 -37.80 8.11
C VAL A 759 6.12 -38.49 6.81
N GLN A 760 6.68 -37.75 5.84
CA GLN A 760 7.10 -38.29 4.54
C GLN A 760 8.62 -38.44 4.43
N GLY A 761 9.06 -39.66 4.15
CA GLY A 761 10.46 -40.06 4.00
C GLY A 761 11.11 -40.56 5.30
N PRO A 762 12.26 -41.23 5.22
CA PRO A 762 12.97 -41.79 6.39
C PRO A 762 13.32 -40.76 7.46
N GLY A 763 13.50 -41.24 8.70
CA GLY A 763 13.91 -40.42 9.84
C GLY A 763 12.94 -40.50 11.02
N THR A 764 13.22 -39.71 12.06
CA THR A 764 12.44 -39.68 13.30
C THR A 764 11.76 -38.33 13.47
N VAL A 765 10.50 -38.35 13.93
CA VAL A 765 9.72 -37.17 14.32
C VAL A 765 9.13 -37.42 15.70
N TRP A 766 9.30 -36.46 16.61
CA TRP A 766 8.57 -36.38 17.86
C TRP A 766 7.46 -35.35 17.71
N VAL A 767 6.28 -35.67 18.23
CA VAL A 767 5.08 -34.84 18.18
C VAL A 767 4.54 -34.72 19.59
N ASP A 768 4.23 -33.51 20.01
CA ASP A 768 3.76 -33.18 21.34
C ASP A 768 2.75 -32.03 21.32
N ASP A 769 2.01 -31.85 22.41
CA ASP A 769 1.11 -30.70 22.64
C ASP A 769 0.21 -30.38 21.44
N LEU A 770 -0.54 -31.38 20.97
CA LEU A 770 -1.53 -31.20 19.92
C LEU A 770 -2.68 -30.31 20.41
N SER A 771 -3.22 -29.48 19.53
CA SER A 771 -4.34 -28.59 19.88
C SER A 771 -5.21 -28.31 18.68
N LEU A 772 -6.54 -28.35 18.85
CA LEU A 772 -7.54 -27.86 17.90
C LEU A 772 -8.42 -26.83 18.59
N ARG A 773 -8.33 -25.57 18.19
CA ARG A 773 -9.10 -24.48 18.78
C ARG A 773 -9.74 -23.59 17.74
N GLU A 774 -10.86 -22.98 18.08
CA GLU A 774 -11.36 -21.84 17.32
C GLU A 774 -10.36 -20.69 17.43
N VAL A 775 -9.97 -20.10 16.30
CA VAL A 775 -9.26 -18.82 16.27
C VAL A 775 -10.32 -17.74 16.37
N ILE A 776 -10.29 -16.97 17.46
CA ILE A 776 -11.23 -15.87 17.69
C ILE A 776 -10.59 -14.62 17.07
N PRO A 777 -11.03 -14.17 15.87
CA PRO A 777 -10.52 -12.95 15.29
C PRO A 777 -10.82 -11.77 16.22
N GLN A 778 -9.94 -10.77 16.25
CA GLN A 778 -10.28 -9.53 16.94
C GLN A 778 -11.59 -8.98 16.34
N PRO A 779 -12.65 -8.78 17.15
CA PRO A 779 -13.97 -8.52 16.62
C PRO A 779 -14.06 -7.18 15.89
N LEU A 780 -13.22 -6.22 16.29
CA LEU A 780 -13.18 -4.90 15.70
C LEU A 780 -11.80 -4.25 15.87
N ASN A 781 -11.43 -3.39 14.91
CA ASN A 781 -10.30 -2.49 15.02
C ASN A 781 -10.80 -1.04 15.09
N VAL A 782 -10.13 -0.21 15.90
CA VAL A 782 -10.42 1.23 16.01
C VAL A 782 -9.13 1.96 15.77
N SER A 783 -9.17 2.93 14.88
CA SER A 783 -8.09 3.89 14.67
C SER A 783 -8.63 5.29 14.90
N LEU A 784 -7.90 6.08 15.68
CA LEU A 784 -8.23 7.48 15.93
C LEU A 784 -7.32 8.36 15.08
N ASP A 785 -7.93 9.35 14.45
CA ASP A 785 -7.21 10.41 13.75
C ASP A 785 -6.80 11.52 14.73
N GLN A 786 -5.92 11.14 15.66
CA GLN A 786 -5.39 11.99 16.72
C GLN A 786 -4.72 13.25 16.17
N ALA A 787 -4.17 13.18 14.96
CA ALA A 787 -3.45 14.26 14.31
C ALA A 787 -4.34 15.42 13.84
N SER A 788 -5.60 15.18 13.45
CA SER A 788 -6.47 16.25 12.94
C SER A 788 -6.78 17.34 13.97
N TYR A 789 -6.63 17.08 15.27
CA TYR A 789 -6.97 18.05 16.31
C TYR A 789 -5.91 18.28 17.38
N ASP A 790 -4.78 17.57 17.36
CA ASP A 790 -3.64 17.91 18.22
C ASP A 790 -3.05 19.29 17.86
N ASP A 791 -3.02 19.64 16.57
CA ASP A 791 -2.32 20.83 16.06
C ASP A 791 -3.26 21.92 15.53
N GLU A 792 -4.47 21.57 15.05
CA GLU A 792 -5.30 22.47 14.21
C GLU A 792 -6.78 22.55 14.63
N ASP A 793 -7.18 21.97 15.77
CA ASP A 793 -8.58 21.93 16.28
C ASP A 793 -9.64 21.58 15.20
N ARG A 794 -9.29 20.75 14.20
CA ARG A 794 -10.23 20.30 13.14
C ARG A 794 -11.11 19.14 13.62
N VAL A 795 -12.09 18.73 12.81
CA VAL A 795 -12.94 17.55 13.07
C VAL A 795 -12.06 16.31 13.33
N GLY A 796 -12.28 15.63 14.45
CA GLY A 796 -11.64 14.35 14.75
C GLY A 796 -12.42 13.19 14.13
N PHE A 797 -11.73 12.15 13.68
CA PHE A 797 -12.34 10.96 13.11
C PHE A 797 -11.92 9.70 13.87
N ALA A 798 -12.87 8.81 14.14
CA ALA A 798 -12.60 7.45 14.59
C ALA A 798 -13.04 6.49 13.48
N ALA A 799 -12.09 5.79 12.86
CA ALA A 799 -12.39 4.75 11.88
C ALA A 799 -12.48 3.40 12.58
N ILE A 800 -13.60 2.73 12.36
CA ILE A 800 -13.97 1.46 12.98
C ILE A 800 -14.05 0.43 11.86
N SER A 801 -13.35 -0.70 12.02
CA SER A 801 -13.41 -1.83 11.09
C SER A 801 -13.87 -3.07 11.82
N VAL A 802 -14.76 -3.86 11.21
CA VAL A 802 -15.31 -5.08 11.82
C VAL A 802 -14.81 -6.31 11.06
N ALA A 803 -14.45 -7.36 11.80
CA ALA A 803 -14.02 -8.61 11.21
C ALA A 803 -15.12 -9.24 10.33
N LYS A 804 -14.73 -9.86 9.20
CA LYS A 804 -15.69 -10.45 8.24
C LYS A 804 -16.59 -11.53 8.83
N THR A 805 -16.17 -12.19 9.90
CA THR A 805 -16.93 -13.24 10.60
C THR A 805 -18.01 -12.69 11.53
N ILE A 806 -18.09 -11.36 11.73
CA ILE A 806 -19.03 -10.74 12.68
C ILE A 806 -19.99 -9.81 11.94
N SER A 807 -21.29 -9.99 12.20
CA SER A 807 -22.38 -9.19 11.62
C SER A 807 -23.13 -8.48 12.75
N PRO A 808 -22.65 -7.29 13.20
CA PRO A 808 -23.33 -6.53 14.24
C PRO A 808 -24.61 -5.89 13.70
N ALA A 809 -25.64 -5.80 14.54
CA ALA A 809 -26.84 -5.03 14.20
C ALA A 809 -26.58 -3.52 14.37
N SER A 810 -25.80 -3.15 15.40
CA SER A 810 -25.46 -1.75 15.67
C SER A 810 -24.05 -1.60 16.26
N VAL A 811 -23.52 -0.37 16.17
CA VAL A 811 -22.27 0.07 16.78
C VAL A 811 -22.56 1.17 17.78
N ARG A 812 -21.90 1.13 18.93
CA ARG A 812 -21.91 2.19 19.94
C ARG A 812 -20.51 2.78 20.06
N PHE A 813 -20.41 4.10 19.90
CA PHE A 813 -19.20 4.88 20.10
C PHE A 813 -19.38 5.81 21.29
N SER A 814 -18.41 5.83 22.20
CA SER A 814 -18.38 6.72 23.35
C SER A 814 -17.06 7.49 23.40
N LEU A 815 -17.13 8.79 23.67
CA LEU A 815 -15.96 9.66 23.84
C LEU A 815 -16.26 10.74 24.89
N GLY A 816 -15.56 10.69 26.02
CA GLY A 816 -15.87 11.52 27.17
C GLY A 816 -17.29 11.23 27.70
N GLN A 817 -18.13 12.27 27.83
CA GLN A 817 -19.55 12.11 28.20
C GLN A 817 -20.48 11.88 26.99
N ALA A 818 -19.96 11.99 25.76
CA ALA A 818 -20.75 11.80 24.56
C ALA A 818 -20.83 10.31 24.19
N GLN A 819 -22.00 9.86 23.78
CA GLN A 819 -22.25 8.51 23.29
C GLN A 819 -23.16 8.58 22.07
N LEU A 820 -22.94 7.68 21.11
CA LEU A 820 -23.74 7.54 19.90
C LEU A 820 -23.94 6.05 19.64
N THR A 821 -25.19 5.60 19.46
CA THR A 821 -25.51 4.23 19.02
C THR A 821 -26.21 4.29 17.67
N ALA A 822 -25.80 3.46 16.73
CA ALA A 822 -26.31 3.49 15.37
C ALA A 822 -26.35 2.11 14.72
N PRO A 823 -27.33 1.83 13.84
CA PRO A 823 -27.32 0.61 13.06
C PRO A 823 -26.08 0.54 12.17
N PHE A 824 -25.53 -0.66 12.02
CA PHE A 824 -24.33 -0.86 11.21
C PHE A 824 -24.63 -0.69 9.70
N GLU A 825 -25.84 -1.08 9.28
CA GLU A 825 -26.42 -0.75 7.99
C GLU A 825 -27.27 0.52 8.10
N VAL A 826 -26.80 1.60 7.50
CA VAL A 826 -27.60 2.82 7.33
C VAL A 826 -28.21 2.76 5.94
N ARG A 827 -29.55 2.81 5.84
CA ARG A 827 -30.20 2.92 4.53
C ARG A 827 -29.72 4.20 3.84
N ALA A 828 -29.47 4.13 2.53
CA ALA A 828 -28.91 5.25 1.76
C ALA A 828 -29.77 6.54 1.79
N ASP A 829 -31.03 6.43 2.20
CA ASP A 829 -32.01 7.52 2.34
C ASP A 829 -32.17 8.03 3.80
N ALA A 830 -31.47 7.44 4.77
CA ALA A 830 -31.58 7.81 6.17
C ALA A 830 -30.53 8.86 6.57
N ALA A 831 -31.00 9.93 7.20
CA ALA A 831 -30.17 10.91 7.89
C ALA A 831 -29.18 10.22 8.88
N PRO A 832 -27.88 10.58 8.88
CA PRO A 832 -26.94 10.03 9.85
C PRO A 832 -27.39 10.34 11.29
N PRO A 833 -27.35 9.36 12.21
CA PRO A 833 -27.73 9.59 13.59
C PRO A 833 -26.78 10.61 14.23
N THR A 834 -27.36 11.68 14.77
CA THR A 834 -26.66 12.78 15.45
C THR A 834 -26.99 12.78 16.93
N GLN A 835 -25.96 12.87 17.77
CA GLN A 835 -26.12 13.15 19.20
C GLN A 835 -25.03 14.14 19.62
N THR A 836 -25.34 15.06 20.53
CA THR A 836 -24.53 16.21 20.96
C THR A 836 -23.00 16.06 20.82
N GLY A 837 -22.43 16.51 19.70
CA GLY A 837 -20.97 16.53 19.46
C GLY A 837 -20.38 15.32 18.72
N LEU A 838 -21.20 14.31 18.42
CA LEU A 838 -20.85 13.12 17.64
C LEU A 838 -21.75 13.02 16.41
N LEU A 839 -21.13 12.84 15.24
CA LEU A 839 -21.81 12.51 13.99
C LEU A 839 -21.27 11.18 13.48
N LEU A 840 -22.11 10.16 13.37
CA LEU A 840 -21.73 8.96 12.64
C LEU A 840 -21.70 9.29 11.14
N LEU A 841 -20.54 9.14 10.53
CA LEU A 841 -20.41 9.09 9.09
C LEU A 841 -20.58 7.63 8.66
N ALA A 842 -21.77 7.32 8.17
CA ALA A 842 -22.05 6.00 7.61
C ALA A 842 -21.11 5.70 6.42
N PRO A 843 -20.75 4.43 6.18
CA PRO A 843 -19.49 4.08 5.52
C PRO A 843 -19.59 3.88 4.01
N ALA A 844 -18.40 3.84 3.39
CA ALA A 844 -18.14 3.46 2.02
C ALA A 844 -18.40 1.96 1.69
N SER A 845 -18.51 1.07 2.69
CA SER A 845 -18.85 -0.36 2.56
C SER A 845 -19.50 -0.97 3.84
N LEU A 846 -20.16 -2.13 3.73
CA LEU A 846 -20.90 -2.86 4.80
C LEU A 846 -20.07 -3.37 6.01
N ARG A 847 -18.80 -2.97 6.18
CA ARG A 847 -17.84 -3.59 7.13
C ARG A 847 -16.93 -2.63 7.90
N GLN A 848 -17.01 -1.35 7.60
CA GLN A 848 -16.27 -0.28 8.30
C GLN A 848 -17.25 0.81 8.65
N CYS A 849 -16.98 1.72 9.58
CA CYS A 849 -17.71 2.98 9.74
C CYS A 849 -16.78 4.07 10.27
N GLN A 850 -17.15 5.33 10.11
CA GLN A 850 -16.39 6.45 10.68
C GLN A 850 -17.29 7.23 11.63
N VAL A 851 -16.76 7.64 12.77
CA VAL A 851 -17.41 8.59 13.67
C VAL A 851 -16.63 9.88 13.61
N ALA A 852 -17.27 10.93 13.09
CA ALA A 852 -16.76 12.28 13.21
C ALA A 852 -17.15 12.87 14.57
N PHE A 853 -16.24 13.59 15.20
CA PHE A 853 -16.49 14.26 16.47
C PHE A 853 -15.85 15.64 16.50
N ASP A 854 -16.43 16.53 17.31
CA ASP A 854 -15.93 17.88 17.53
C ASP A 854 -15.00 17.88 18.76
N PRO A 855 -13.67 17.92 18.58
CA PRO A 855 -12.71 17.79 19.67
C PRO A 855 -12.67 19.03 20.57
N SER A 856 -13.19 20.18 20.12
CA SER A 856 -13.27 21.40 20.94
C SER A 856 -14.12 21.21 22.21
N ARG A 857 -14.97 20.18 22.23
CA ARG A 857 -15.83 19.81 23.36
C ARG A 857 -15.14 18.97 24.44
N LEU A 858 -13.93 18.49 24.20
CA LEU A 858 -13.15 17.71 25.17
C LEU A 858 -12.19 18.62 25.93
N ALA A 859 -12.01 18.47 27.24
CA ALA A 859 -10.96 19.23 27.95
C ALA A 859 -9.55 18.77 27.50
N PRO A 860 -8.49 19.59 27.58
CA PRO A 860 -7.11 19.10 27.41
C PRO A 860 -6.80 17.96 28.38
N GLY A 861 -6.17 16.89 27.91
CA GLY A 861 -5.90 15.67 28.68
C GLY A 861 -6.19 14.38 27.92
N GLN A 862 -6.04 13.25 28.60
CA GLN A 862 -6.38 11.94 28.04
C GLN A 862 -7.87 11.63 28.21
N HIS A 863 -8.47 11.10 27.15
CA HIS A 863 -9.85 10.63 27.06
C HIS A 863 -9.86 9.22 26.51
N GLU A 864 -10.88 8.44 26.88
CA GLU A 864 -11.08 7.11 26.30
C GLU A 864 -12.11 7.20 25.18
N ALA A 865 -11.73 6.77 23.97
CA ALA A 865 -12.66 6.51 22.88
C ALA A 865 -12.98 5.01 22.89
N LYS A 866 -14.23 4.66 23.21
CA LYS A 866 -14.68 3.27 23.31
C LYS A 866 -15.65 2.93 22.19
N VAL A 867 -15.43 1.78 21.55
CA VAL A 867 -16.32 1.21 20.53
C VAL A 867 -16.84 -0.13 21.02
N GLU A 868 -18.15 -0.33 20.92
CA GLU A 868 -18.83 -1.59 21.20
C GLU A 868 -19.68 -2.02 19.99
N LEU A 869 -19.57 -3.29 19.58
CA LEU A 869 -20.46 -3.93 18.61
C LEU A 869 -21.61 -4.59 19.35
N LEU A 870 -22.83 -4.42 18.84
CA LEU A 870 -24.06 -4.92 19.46
C LEU A 870 -24.82 -5.85 18.51
N ASP A 871 -25.38 -6.94 19.03
CA ASP A 871 -26.32 -7.81 18.31
C ASP A 871 -27.73 -7.18 18.19
N ALA A 872 -28.67 -7.88 17.55
CA ALA A 872 -30.05 -7.41 17.36
C ALA A 872 -30.83 -7.27 18.68
N ALA A 873 -30.39 -7.92 19.76
CA ALA A 873 -30.96 -7.81 21.11
C ALA A 873 -30.26 -6.71 21.94
N GLY A 874 -29.22 -6.06 21.40
CA GLY A 874 -28.45 -5.02 22.08
C GLY A 874 -27.33 -5.53 22.98
N ASN A 875 -26.98 -6.82 22.93
CA ASN A 875 -25.89 -7.40 23.72
C ASN A 875 -24.54 -7.10 23.06
N GLY A 876 -23.52 -6.84 23.88
CA GLY A 876 -22.15 -6.61 23.41
C GLY A 876 -21.51 -7.88 22.85
N ILE A 877 -21.10 -7.84 21.59
CA ILE A 877 -20.41 -8.95 20.89
C ILE A 877 -18.93 -8.63 20.58
N GLY A 878 -18.46 -7.43 20.92
CA GLY A 878 -17.05 -7.04 20.85
C GLY A 878 -16.87 -5.60 21.30
N ALA A 879 -15.74 -5.28 21.94
CA ALA A 879 -15.40 -3.92 22.34
C ALA A 879 -13.90 -3.63 22.18
N LYS A 880 -13.54 -2.39 21.84
CA LYS A 880 -12.16 -1.90 21.83
C LYS A 880 -12.15 -0.46 22.32
N SER A 881 -11.17 -0.14 23.15
CA SER A 881 -10.91 1.22 23.62
C SER A 881 -9.58 1.70 23.06
N VAL A 882 -9.52 2.97 22.70
CA VAL A 882 -8.30 3.66 22.29
C VAL A 882 -8.17 4.92 23.13
N VAL A 883 -6.97 5.18 23.62
CA VAL A 883 -6.67 6.42 24.35
C VAL A 883 -6.50 7.55 23.36
N LEU A 884 -7.27 8.60 23.59
CA LEU A 884 -7.25 9.86 22.88
C LEU A 884 -6.56 10.92 23.75
N THR A 885 -5.50 11.58 23.27
CA THR A 885 -4.80 12.61 24.07
C THR A 885 -5.02 13.99 23.49
N ARG A 886 -5.87 14.84 24.07
CA ARG A 886 -5.99 16.24 23.66
C ARG A 886 -4.83 17.04 24.25
N LEU A 887 -3.90 17.49 23.42
CA LEU A 887 -2.82 18.39 23.86
C LEU A 887 -3.38 19.78 24.22
N ARG A 888 -2.69 20.51 25.11
CA ARG A 888 -3.00 21.94 25.32
C ARG A 888 -2.70 22.65 24.00
N THR A 889 -3.63 23.49 23.53
CA THR A 889 -3.37 24.43 22.45
C THR A 889 -2.21 25.33 22.85
N SER A 890 -0.99 24.99 22.42
CA SER A 890 0.03 26.01 22.23
C SER A 890 -0.40 26.78 20.99
N ALA A 891 -0.78 28.05 21.19
CA ALA A 891 -0.70 29.03 20.12
C ALA A 891 0.70 28.93 19.46
N PRO A 892 0.79 29.16 18.14
CA PRO A 892 1.93 28.74 17.30
C PRO A 892 3.31 29.11 17.82
#